data_AF-A0A6P0VVP2-F1
#
_entry.id   AF-A0A6P0VVP2-F1
#
_cell.length_a   1.000
_cell.length_b   1.000
_cell.length_c   1.000
_cell.angle_alpha   90.00
_cell.angle_beta   90.00
_cell.angle_gamma   90.00
#
_symmetry.space_group_name_H-M   'P 1'
#
loop_
_entity.id
_entity.type
_entity.pdbx_description
1 polymer ?
#
loop_
_entity_poly.entity_id
_entity_poly.type
_entity_poly.pdbx_seq_one_letter_code
_entity_poly.pdbx_strand_id
1 'polypeptide(L)'
;MSSQPNRTLRIELIVSTSQPELLEGLDALLRLGLISDDKVRQLCQRYLASPLPLPVVTPTESVPQVIASPPTELEQPPVRTPKKSLFTQMWESLIDELSVRWLLFLGVFLVVVSSGVLAATQWQNFPAAAQYGVLWSYTIIFWVGSLWAGRQRNLQLTAHTLQLVTLLLVPVNFWAMDSFGLVLPPSLEWLVVGTAALTLTGVTIIHPTMGNDPSRLASRGFMLLWLSYLHWGWQWQGLALVAVYLGMIAAAILLPKGSRIAQTSDHSTAVSTNSLIDSRTGSSIVIYALAVLLGRGIFVQGLPITQLGLAIGICGWLLARLGQFPEGAGGAEGAGEAGGVGELGSRGRDSTAYLSSIAPASRPSFQSKVWETVGGILLLIGWLVTVEEPFPWQATAVSGLGLWFFWNRLQRFWLQRDLLGIFLVGLQAHWLVWRLLPLEFQQGVVTFFTQVTNSANYPFTLLSLALFPYLIGMVILTEGIYVAHRAKLARFSERLTFGFGLVLSVISLANPTLRSLNLFLSTITLATVTHYWTPTRIGLVYLTHLTGLLTLTSVIDWRLPNLTQPVWAVILLGLMVLEWGFTVRGGKRNLQWLSRNKAEGRGQQAEPTPNPTHPRPSQEGSEEGNRREEDLTKVSTLITHYSLLITQKTSPTPFFVHPVRDRRKSKRWRALRIWQSSAWYLGLALSGLSHVLLWNETYDYGSLQVLETNEWQYWGLLWLLTPLALTWVASRSLQPRRKLVAILSIFALGMAQLLTIFLPGVRLVSLGVATGLMLFNTRYWRQPMAAAITVGFALSFLGMSLWEGVPGLPPLAVADWFLVGAIAILSLWLLRTYLQQLPGTLAALYAQAADSWAVGLCCWELLVLTFHFLGGYLGGFATNWEYLIASLVTGSATM
;
A
#
# COMPACT_ATOMS: atom_id res chain seq x y z
N MET A 1 -18.64 7.83 -45.87
CA MET A 1 -18.65 8.26 -44.45
C MET A 1 -18.36 9.76 -44.44
N SER A 2 -19.37 10.56 -44.11
CA SER A 2 -19.29 12.03 -44.14
C SER A 2 -18.43 12.54 -42.99
N SER A 3 -17.37 13.25 -43.33
CA SER A 3 -16.52 14.00 -42.41
C SER A 3 -17.27 15.22 -41.87
N GLN A 4 -17.56 15.27 -40.58
CA GLN A 4 -17.97 16.51 -39.91
C GLN A 4 -16.71 17.39 -39.71
N PRO A 5 -16.62 18.59 -40.32
CA PRO A 5 -15.55 19.52 -40.02
C PRO A 5 -15.98 20.44 -38.86
N ASN A 6 -15.02 20.82 -38.02
CA ASN A 6 -15.11 21.78 -36.90
C ASN A 6 -15.90 21.36 -35.64
N ARG A 7 -15.22 20.61 -34.74
CA ARG A 7 -15.42 20.76 -33.29
C ARG A 7 -14.46 21.82 -32.76
N THR A 8 -14.98 22.93 -32.26
CA THR A 8 -14.19 23.93 -31.55
C THR A 8 -13.98 23.48 -30.10
N LEU A 9 -12.73 23.42 -29.65
CA LEU A 9 -12.36 23.03 -28.30
C LEU A 9 -11.93 24.30 -27.55
N ARG A 10 -12.70 24.69 -26.53
CA ARG A 10 -12.44 25.89 -25.74
C ARG A 10 -11.63 25.50 -24.51
N ILE A 11 -10.39 26.00 -24.43
CA ILE A 11 -9.48 25.79 -23.30
C ILE A 11 -9.40 27.12 -22.55
N GLU A 12 -9.84 27.15 -21.28
CA GLU A 12 -9.68 28.30 -20.39
C GLU A 12 -8.51 28.03 -19.45
N LEU A 13 -7.54 28.94 -19.44
CA LEU A 13 -6.29 28.82 -18.69
C LEU A 13 -6.09 30.12 -17.91
N ILE A 14 -5.93 30.01 -16.58
CA ILE A 14 -5.70 31.15 -15.70
C ILE A 14 -4.22 31.16 -15.35
N VAL A 15 -3.49 32.17 -15.85
CA VAL A 15 -2.04 32.31 -15.67
C VAL A 15 -1.72 33.74 -15.24
N SER A 16 -0.72 33.93 -14.38
CA SER A 16 -0.26 35.26 -13.96
C SER A 16 0.43 35.98 -15.12
N THR A 17 0.08 37.25 -15.35
CA THR A 17 0.71 38.10 -16.39
C THR A 17 2.18 38.42 -16.10
N SER A 18 2.67 38.11 -14.90
CA SER A 18 4.05 38.33 -14.45
C SER A 18 4.99 37.14 -14.65
N GLN A 19 4.52 36.02 -15.21
CA GLN A 19 5.33 34.81 -15.36
C GLN A 19 6.20 34.88 -16.63
N PRO A 20 7.54 34.75 -16.55
CA PRO A 20 8.44 34.98 -17.68
C PRO A 20 8.30 33.93 -18.80
N GLU A 21 7.94 32.70 -18.46
CA GLU A 21 7.76 31.57 -19.39
C GLU A 21 6.48 31.67 -20.24
N LEU A 22 5.57 32.60 -19.92
CA LEU A 22 4.29 32.76 -20.63
C LEU A 22 4.49 33.14 -22.11
N LEU A 23 5.45 34.02 -22.40
CA LEU A 23 5.76 34.45 -23.76
C LEU A 23 6.39 33.31 -24.58
N GLU A 24 7.23 32.49 -23.94
CA GLU A 24 7.85 31.32 -24.56
C GLU A 24 6.80 30.24 -24.89
N GLY A 25 5.83 30.03 -24.00
CA GLY A 25 4.68 29.16 -24.25
C GLY A 25 3.77 29.64 -25.39
N LEU A 26 3.56 30.96 -25.52
CA LEU A 26 2.80 31.54 -26.63
C LEU A 26 3.54 31.39 -27.98
N ASP A 27 4.86 31.59 -28.01
CA ASP A 27 5.67 31.37 -29.23
C ASP A 27 5.65 29.89 -29.66
N ALA A 28 5.76 28.96 -28.71
CA ALA A 28 5.66 27.53 -28.99
C ALA A 28 4.30 27.14 -29.60
N LEU A 29 3.20 27.69 -29.08
CA LEU A 29 1.84 27.46 -29.61
C LEU A 29 1.64 28.08 -31.00
N LEU A 30 2.28 29.21 -31.29
CA LEU A 30 2.27 29.84 -32.61
C LEU A 30 3.06 29.01 -33.63
N ARG A 31 4.25 28.51 -33.26
CA ARG A 31 5.04 27.60 -34.12
C ARG A 31 4.33 26.28 -34.43
N LEU A 32 3.51 25.80 -33.49
CA LEU A 32 2.67 24.61 -33.68
C LEU A 32 1.41 24.88 -34.50
N GLY A 33 1.14 26.13 -34.89
CA GLY A 33 -0.03 26.53 -35.68
C GLY A 33 -1.36 26.44 -34.92
N LEU A 34 -1.32 26.27 -33.59
CA LEU A 34 -2.51 26.12 -32.75
C LEU A 34 -3.20 27.46 -32.44
N ILE A 35 -2.45 28.56 -32.55
CA ILE A 35 -2.94 29.93 -32.46
C ILE A 35 -2.38 30.75 -33.63
N SER A 36 -3.17 31.68 -34.16
CA SER A 36 -2.75 32.59 -35.22
C SER A 36 -2.03 33.81 -34.66
N ASP A 37 -1.16 34.43 -35.46
CA ASP A 37 -0.46 35.67 -35.11
C ASP A 37 -1.44 36.77 -34.65
N ASP A 38 -2.61 36.88 -35.32
CA ASP A 38 -3.66 37.83 -34.95
C ASP A 38 -4.22 37.60 -33.54
N LYS A 39 -4.39 36.33 -33.15
CA LYS A 39 -4.87 35.99 -31.80
C LYS A 39 -3.82 36.31 -30.74
N VAL A 40 -2.53 36.07 -31.03
CA VAL A 40 -1.44 36.43 -30.12
C VAL A 40 -1.37 37.95 -29.96
N ARG A 41 -1.45 38.72 -31.04
CA ARG A 41 -1.49 40.20 -30.98
C ARG A 41 -2.66 40.71 -30.16
N GLN A 42 -3.87 40.17 -30.35
CA GLN A 42 -5.03 40.57 -29.54
C GLN A 42 -4.83 40.26 -28.05
N LEU A 43 -4.24 39.10 -27.73
CA LEU A 43 -4.02 38.69 -26.34
C LEU A 43 -2.94 39.55 -25.67
N CYS A 44 -1.86 39.85 -26.38
CA CYS A 44 -0.82 40.76 -25.91
C CYS A 44 -1.31 42.20 -25.78
N GLN A 45 -2.08 42.72 -26.74
CA GLN A 45 -2.67 44.06 -26.65
C GLN A 45 -3.67 44.19 -25.50
N ARG A 46 -4.46 43.14 -25.24
CA ARG A 46 -5.52 43.18 -24.23
C ARG A 46 -5.03 42.94 -22.81
N TYR A 47 -3.98 42.13 -22.64
CA TYR A 47 -3.54 41.69 -21.30
C TYR A 47 -2.06 41.98 -20.98
N LEU A 48 -1.22 42.32 -21.96
CA LEU A 48 0.24 42.48 -21.78
C LEU A 48 0.81 43.84 -22.25
N ALA A 49 -0.01 44.78 -22.74
CA ALA A 49 0.43 46.10 -23.20
C ALA A 49 -0.06 47.23 -22.29
N SER A 50 0.76 48.28 -22.13
CA SER A 50 0.38 49.56 -21.51
C SER A 50 0.49 50.71 -22.53
N PRO A 51 -0.43 51.70 -22.52
CA PRO A 51 -0.32 52.85 -23.43
C PRO A 51 0.80 53.80 -22.95
N LEU A 52 1.65 54.26 -23.89
CA LEU A 52 2.71 55.23 -23.62
C LEU A 52 2.15 56.62 -23.26
N PRO A 53 2.78 57.39 -22.34
CA PRO A 53 2.41 58.77 -22.07
C PRO A 53 2.84 59.68 -23.23
N LEU A 54 1.95 60.57 -23.68
CA LEU A 54 2.26 61.62 -24.66
C LEU A 54 3.21 62.68 -24.05
N PRO A 55 4.19 63.21 -24.83
CA PRO A 55 5.16 64.17 -24.32
C PRO A 55 4.51 65.54 -24.04
N VAL A 56 4.68 66.03 -22.82
CA VAL A 56 4.19 67.34 -22.36
C VAL A 56 5.13 68.44 -22.86
N VAL A 57 4.63 69.31 -23.74
CA VAL A 57 5.26 70.59 -24.09
C VAL A 57 5.12 71.54 -22.89
N THR A 58 6.23 72.10 -22.42
CA THR A 58 6.29 73.02 -21.28
C THR A 58 5.68 74.39 -21.64
N PRO A 59 4.73 74.96 -20.88
CA PRO A 59 4.16 76.27 -21.16
C PRO A 59 4.94 77.41 -20.48
N THR A 60 5.07 78.54 -21.17
CA THR A 60 5.50 79.84 -20.62
C THR A 60 4.27 80.64 -20.17
N GLU A 61 4.43 81.30 -19.02
CA GLU A 61 3.56 82.22 -18.28
C GLU A 61 2.78 83.27 -19.10
N SER A 62 1.51 83.51 -18.74
CA SER A 62 0.93 84.86 -18.53
C SER A 62 -0.51 84.81 -17.97
N VAL A 63 -0.84 85.80 -17.16
CA VAL A 63 -1.97 86.05 -16.23
C VAL A 63 -2.98 87.05 -16.92
N PRO A 64 -4.16 87.47 -16.38
CA PRO A 64 -5.40 86.82 -15.91
C PRO A 64 -6.72 87.38 -16.57
N GLN A 65 -7.88 86.96 -16.03
CA GLN A 65 -9.15 87.73 -15.81
C GLN A 65 -10.38 87.62 -16.76
N VAL A 66 -11.56 87.46 -16.11
CA VAL A 66 -12.88 88.13 -16.36
C VAL A 66 -14.08 87.36 -17.01
N ILE A 67 -15.06 87.02 -16.13
CA ILE A 67 -16.54 87.24 -16.16
C ILE A 67 -17.52 86.36 -16.99
N ALA A 68 -18.49 85.75 -16.24
CA ALA A 68 -19.94 85.44 -16.48
C ALA A 68 -20.36 84.60 -17.72
N SER A 69 -21.37 83.71 -17.74
CA SER A 69 -22.46 83.21 -16.86
C SER A 69 -23.18 82.03 -17.62
N PRO A 70 -24.13 81.25 -17.01
CA PRO A 70 -24.49 79.84 -17.32
C PRO A 70 -25.61 79.70 -18.41
N PRO A 71 -26.22 78.53 -18.78
CA PRO A 71 -26.42 77.26 -18.03
C PRO A 71 -26.40 75.93 -18.83
N THR A 72 -26.69 74.84 -18.11
CA THR A 72 -27.22 73.52 -18.54
C THR A 72 -26.31 72.35 -18.19
N GLU A 73 -26.63 71.77 -17.04
CA GLU A 73 -26.24 70.48 -16.52
C GLU A 73 -26.74 69.36 -17.45
N LEU A 74 -25.81 68.58 -18.03
CA LEU A 74 -25.98 67.21 -18.51
C LEU A 74 -24.58 66.57 -18.71
N GLU A 75 -24.20 65.75 -17.72
CA GLU A 75 -23.24 64.62 -17.74
C GLU A 75 -22.00 64.69 -18.65
N GLN A 76 -20.89 65.15 -18.06
CA GLN A 76 -19.55 64.75 -18.48
C GLN A 76 -19.23 63.34 -17.95
N PRO A 77 -18.60 62.45 -18.75
CA PRO A 77 -18.05 61.20 -18.24
C PRO A 77 -16.95 61.51 -17.22
N PRO A 78 -16.82 60.73 -16.13
CA PRO A 78 -15.90 61.05 -15.06
C PRO A 78 -14.46 61.05 -15.57
N VAL A 79 -13.84 62.24 -15.56
CA VAL A 79 -12.39 62.38 -15.49
C VAL A 79 -11.94 61.51 -14.32
N ARG A 80 -11.32 60.38 -14.63
CA ARG A 80 -10.64 59.56 -13.62
C ARG A 80 -9.44 60.37 -13.15
N THR A 81 -9.63 61.12 -12.07
CA THR A 81 -8.53 61.50 -11.19
C THR A 81 -7.73 60.22 -10.93
N PRO A 82 -6.39 60.24 -11.02
CA PRO A 82 -5.60 59.10 -10.58
C PRO A 82 -6.07 58.76 -9.17
N LYS A 83 -6.59 57.54 -9.00
CA LYS A 83 -7.03 57.03 -7.71
C LYS A 83 -5.78 57.07 -6.84
N LYS A 84 -5.62 58.11 -6.02
CA LYS A 84 -4.58 58.17 -4.99
C LYS A 84 -4.66 56.82 -4.28
N SER A 85 -3.52 56.11 -4.20
CA SER A 85 -3.55 54.75 -3.65
C SER A 85 -4.19 54.81 -2.28
N LEU A 86 -5.04 53.83 -1.93
CA LEU A 86 -5.65 53.76 -0.60
C LEU A 86 -4.58 53.81 0.50
N PHE A 87 -3.38 53.33 0.20
CA PHE A 87 -2.21 53.43 1.06
C PHE A 87 -1.70 54.86 1.17
N THR A 88 -1.68 55.65 0.10
CA THR A 88 -1.23 57.05 0.11
C THR A 88 -2.27 57.95 0.79
N GLN A 89 -3.57 57.69 0.62
CA GLN A 89 -4.64 58.39 1.34
C GLN A 89 -4.74 57.97 2.81
N MET A 90 -4.58 56.68 3.14
CA MET A 90 -4.43 56.23 4.54
C MET A 90 -3.15 56.74 5.18
N TRP A 91 -2.05 56.86 4.43
CA TRP A 91 -0.76 57.33 4.92
C TRP A 91 -0.75 58.85 5.13
N GLU A 92 -1.39 59.61 4.24
CA GLU A 92 -1.64 61.05 4.41
C GLU A 92 -2.63 61.30 5.58
N SER A 93 -3.73 60.54 5.69
CA SER A 93 -4.66 60.67 6.83
C SER A 93 -4.08 60.12 8.14
N LEU A 94 -3.21 59.11 8.08
CA LEU A 94 -2.42 58.66 9.22
C LEU A 94 -1.47 59.77 9.62
N ILE A 95 -0.61 60.32 8.75
CA ILE A 95 0.37 61.36 9.12
C ILE A 95 -0.28 62.60 9.76
N ASP A 96 -1.44 63.02 9.24
CA ASP A 96 -2.20 64.15 9.81
C ASP A 96 -2.87 63.81 11.17
N GLU A 97 -3.31 62.56 11.40
CA GLU A 97 -3.80 62.11 12.72
C GLU A 97 -2.69 61.63 13.68
N LEU A 98 -1.51 61.25 13.15
CA LEU A 98 -0.38 60.61 13.82
C LEU A 98 0.49 61.66 14.52
N SER A 99 0.66 62.86 13.99
CA SER A 99 1.60 63.87 14.53
C SER A 99 1.24 64.40 15.94
N VAL A 100 -0.04 64.66 16.23
CA VAL A 100 -0.47 65.23 17.53
C VAL A 100 -0.67 64.15 18.60
N ARG A 101 -1.22 62.99 18.22
CA ARG A 101 -1.46 61.87 19.15
C ARG A 101 -0.20 61.04 19.43
N TRP A 102 0.77 60.95 18.49
CA TRP A 102 2.06 60.34 18.79
C TRP A 102 2.98 61.20 19.64
N LEU A 103 2.89 62.53 19.66
CA LEU A 103 3.70 63.31 20.63
C LEU A 103 3.28 62.99 22.07
N LEU A 104 1.97 62.81 22.29
CA LEU A 104 1.41 62.40 23.58
C LEU A 104 1.70 60.91 23.87
N PHE A 105 1.56 60.03 22.87
CA PHE A 105 1.87 58.60 23.00
C PHE A 105 3.38 58.34 23.16
N LEU A 106 4.24 59.08 22.47
CA LEU A 106 5.70 59.04 22.60
C LEU A 106 6.13 59.60 23.95
N GLY A 107 5.48 60.65 24.45
CA GLY A 107 5.69 61.15 25.81
C GLY A 107 5.31 60.11 26.88
N VAL A 108 4.13 59.50 26.78
CA VAL A 108 3.71 58.42 27.68
C VAL A 108 4.59 57.19 27.51
N PHE A 109 4.97 56.83 26.29
CA PHE A 109 5.87 55.71 26.00
C PHE A 109 7.27 55.95 26.55
N LEU A 110 7.81 57.16 26.41
CA LEU A 110 9.09 57.55 26.99
C LEU A 110 9.03 57.53 28.52
N VAL A 111 7.93 58.00 29.13
CA VAL A 111 7.73 57.93 30.59
C VAL A 111 7.60 56.48 31.07
N VAL A 112 6.87 55.64 30.34
CA VAL A 112 6.70 54.21 30.67
C VAL A 112 8.01 53.44 30.49
N VAL A 113 8.75 53.67 29.40
CA VAL A 113 10.07 53.07 29.16
C VAL A 113 11.09 53.60 30.16
N SER A 114 11.08 54.89 30.48
CA SER A 114 11.95 55.49 31.51
C SER A 114 11.63 54.93 32.90
N SER A 115 10.35 54.73 33.22
CA SER A 115 9.90 54.06 34.45
C SER A 115 10.37 52.60 34.49
N GLY A 116 10.25 51.88 33.36
CA GLY A 116 10.74 50.51 33.22
C GLY A 116 12.27 50.39 33.36
N VAL A 117 13.03 51.31 32.76
CA VAL A 117 14.49 51.38 32.89
C VAL A 117 14.88 51.70 34.34
N LEU A 118 14.19 52.64 34.99
CA LEU A 118 14.41 52.96 36.40
C LEU A 118 14.15 51.74 37.30
N ALA A 119 13.02 51.06 37.10
CA ALA A 119 12.67 49.84 37.82
C ALA A 119 13.71 48.72 37.60
N ALA A 120 14.22 48.57 36.38
CA ALA A 120 15.28 47.60 36.06
C ALA A 120 16.61 47.93 36.74
N THR A 121 17.01 49.20 36.78
CA THR A 121 18.27 49.63 37.42
C THR A 121 18.26 49.50 38.94
N GLN A 122 17.08 49.55 39.57
CA GLN A 122 16.90 49.40 41.02
C GLN A 122 16.30 48.05 41.41
N TRP A 123 16.26 47.08 40.49
CA TRP A 123 15.49 45.84 40.64
C TRP A 123 15.84 45.05 41.91
N GLN A 124 17.14 44.96 42.23
CA GLN A 124 17.63 44.25 43.42
C GLN A 124 17.31 44.96 44.75
N ASN A 125 17.05 46.27 44.72
CA ASN A 125 16.81 47.09 45.91
C ASN A 125 15.34 47.17 46.31
N PHE A 126 14.42 46.70 45.46
CA PHE A 126 13.00 46.68 45.76
C PHE A 126 12.62 45.44 46.59
N PRO A 127 11.70 45.56 47.58
CA PRO A 127 11.12 44.40 48.24
C PRO A 127 10.36 43.53 47.24
N ALA A 128 10.26 42.23 47.52
CA ALA A 128 9.66 41.25 46.61
C ALA A 128 8.23 41.64 46.18
N ALA A 129 7.43 42.20 47.09
CA ALA A 129 6.09 42.70 46.78
C ALA A 129 6.09 43.87 45.77
N ALA A 130 7.09 44.76 45.82
CA ALA A 130 7.22 45.85 44.87
C ALA A 130 7.71 45.37 43.49
N GLN A 131 8.65 44.41 43.46
CA GLN A 131 9.08 43.75 42.21
C GLN A 131 7.91 43.09 41.48
N TYR A 132 7.07 42.34 42.21
CA TYR A 132 5.83 41.77 41.67
C TYR A 132 4.81 42.86 41.27
N GLY A 133 4.66 43.90 42.09
CA GLY A 133 3.72 45.00 41.86
C GLY A 133 3.90 45.69 40.51
N VAL A 134 5.13 45.74 39.96
CA VAL A 134 5.40 46.24 38.61
C VAL A 134 4.68 45.40 37.55
N LEU A 135 4.82 44.07 37.59
CA LEU A 135 4.18 43.15 36.63
C LEU A 135 2.65 43.22 36.71
N TRP A 136 2.11 43.24 37.94
CA TRP A 136 0.67 43.37 38.16
C TRP A 136 0.13 44.69 37.62
N SER A 137 0.84 45.80 37.84
CA SER A 137 0.48 47.13 37.32
C SER A 137 0.40 47.16 35.80
N TYR A 138 1.39 46.59 35.10
CA TYR A 138 1.34 46.48 33.64
C TYR A 138 0.15 45.66 33.15
N THR A 139 -0.19 44.58 33.85
CA THR A 139 -1.34 43.73 33.50
C THR A 139 -2.66 44.49 33.61
N ILE A 140 -2.82 45.31 34.66
CA ILE A 140 -4.00 46.19 34.82
C ILE A 140 -4.02 47.29 33.76
N ILE A 141 -2.88 47.93 33.48
CA ILE A 141 -2.78 48.98 32.46
C ILE A 141 -3.19 48.43 31.08
N PHE A 142 -2.73 47.24 30.71
CA PHE A 142 -3.16 46.59 29.46
C PHE A 142 -4.64 46.25 29.47
N TRP A 143 -5.19 45.77 30.60
CA TRP A 143 -6.62 45.51 30.71
C TRP A 143 -7.47 46.77 30.54
N VAL A 144 -7.17 47.83 31.30
CA VAL A 144 -7.87 49.12 31.23
C VAL A 144 -7.71 49.77 29.86
N GLY A 145 -6.48 49.76 29.32
CA GLY A 145 -6.18 50.24 27.98
C GLY A 145 -6.96 49.49 26.90
N SER A 146 -7.19 48.19 27.09
CA SER A 146 -8.00 47.38 26.17
C SER A 146 -9.49 47.75 26.20
N LEU A 147 -10.05 48.07 27.37
CA LEU A 147 -11.43 48.54 27.51
C LEU A 147 -11.61 49.92 26.89
N TRP A 148 -10.63 50.81 27.07
CA TRP A 148 -10.63 52.14 26.47
C TRP A 148 -10.52 52.07 24.93
N ALA A 149 -9.60 51.26 24.41
CA ALA A 149 -9.42 51.06 22.98
C ALA A 149 -10.64 50.38 22.34
N GLY A 150 -11.30 49.44 23.05
CA GLY A 150 -12.47 48.73 22.57
C GLY A 150 -13.71 49.61 22.36
N ARG A 151 -13.76 50.77 23.02
CA ARG A 151 -14.81 51.78 22.79
C ARG A 151 -14.61 52.57 21.49
N GLN A 152 -13.44 52.48 20.86
CA GLN A 152 -13.13 53.22 19.63
C GLN A 152 -13.30 52.33 18.41
N ARG A 153 -14.05 52.79 17.41
CA ARG A 153 -14.33 52.01 16.17
C ARG A 153 -13.08 51.72 15.35
N ASN A 154 -12.07 52.59 15.39
CA ASN A 154 -10.84 52.46 14.59
C ASN A 154 -9.71 51.68 15.29
N LEU A 155 -9.86 51.33 16.57
CA LEU A 155 -8.80 50.65 17.36
C LEU A 155 -9.20 49.24 17.83
N GLN A 156 -10.18 48.60 17.18
CA GLN A 156 -10.67 47.27 17.57
C GLN A 156 -9.57 46.21 17.55
N LEU A 157 -8.65 46.26 16.57
CA LEU A 157 -7.50 45.37 16.53
C LEU A 157 -6.57 45.58 17.74
N THR A 158 -6.25 46.84 18.07
CA THR A 158 -5.45 47.19 19.25
C THR A 158 -6.12 46.73 20.55
N ALA A 159 -7.43 46.93 20.68
CA ALA A 159 -8.21 46.46 21.82
C ALA A 159 -8.13 44.93 21.99
N HIS A 160 -8.31 44.17 20.90
CA HIS A 160 -8.15 42.71 20.91
C HIS A 160 -6.73 42.26 21.24
N THR A 161 -5.70 42.93 20.71
CA THR A 161 -4.31 42.59 21.05
C THR A 161 -4.01 42.82 22.53
N LEU A 162 -4.45 43.95 23.10
CA LEU A 162 -4.28 44.25 24.53
C LEU A 162 -5.07 43.29 25.42
N GLN A 163 -6.29 42.90 25.02
CA GLN A 163 -7.08 41.86 25.68
C GLN A 163 -6.35 40.51 25.71
N LEU A 164 -5.79 40.08 24.58
CA LEU A 164 -5.02 38.84 24.49
C LEU A 164 -3.76 38.89 25.34
N VAL A 165 -3.00 39.99 25.27
CA VAL A 165 -1.80 40.20 26.10
C VAL A 165 -2.16 40.13 27.59
N THR A 166 -3.27 40.75 27.99
CA THR A 166 -3.77 40.69 29.37
C THR A 166 -4.03 39.24 29.79
N LEU A 167 -4.72 38.45 28.98
CA LEU A 167 -5.03 37.05 29.30
C LEU A 167 -3.78 36.15 29.32
N LEU A 168 -2.80 36.40 28.46
CA LEU A 168 -1.52 35.69 28.46
C LEU A 168 -0.67 36.01 29.69
N LEU A 169 -0.78 37.23 30.22
CA LEU A 169 -0.07 37.65 31.43
C LEU A 169 -0.66 37.04 32.71
N VAL A 170 -1.91 36.57 32.71
CA VAL A 170 -2.55 36.03 33.91
C VAL A 170 -1.78 34.84 34.49
N PRO A 171 -1.50 33.72 33.77
CA PRO A 171 -0.70 32.62 34.31
C PRO A 171 0.70 33.05 34.77
N VAL A 172 1.33 33.98 34.04
CA VAL A 172 2.67 34.50 34.37
C VAL A 172 2.66 35.27 35.70
N ASN A 173 1.59 36.02 35.99
CA ASN A 173 1.44 36.70 37.28
C ASN A 173 1.35 35.71 38.44
N PHE A 174 0.57 34.63 38.31
CA PHE A 174 0.46 33.62 39.36
C PHE A 174 1.76 32.84 39.58
N TRP A 175 2.52 32.58 38.50
CA TRP A 175 3.88 32.06 38.60
C TRP A 175 4.83 33.02 39.34
N ALA A 176 4.79 34.31 39.03
CA ALA A 176 5.63 35.32 39.66
C ALA A 176 5.36 35.42 41.17
N MET A 177 4.10 35.38 41.60
CA MET A 177 3.72 35.40 43.03
C MET A 177 4.44 34.31 43.84
N ASP A 178 4.51 33.08 43.31
CA ASP A 178 5.18 31.96 43.98
C ASP A 178 6.71 32.06 43.91
N SER A 179 7.25 32.53 42.77
CA SER A 179 8.71 32.67 42.56
C SER A 179 9.35 33.76 43.42
N PHE A 180 8.63 34.84 43.68
CA PHE A 180 9.05 35.89 44.61
C PHE A 180 8.84 35.51 46.08
N GLY A 181 8.33 34.31 46.37
CA GLY A 181 8.13 33.81 47.73
C GLY A 181 6.99 34.47 48.50
N LEU A 182 6.11 35.23 47.83
CA LEU A 182 5.06 36.05 48.45
C LEU A 182 3.87 35.24 48.99
N VAL A 183 3.83 33.94 48.68
CA VAL A 183 2.71 33.03 49.00
C VAL A 183 2.86 32.38 50.39
N LEU A 184 4.08 32.34 50.97
CA LEU A 184 4.31 31.75 52.31
C LEU A 184 4.65 32.83 53.38
N PRO A 185 4.24 32.64 54.66
CA PRO A 185 4.40 33.66 55.73
C PRO A 185 5.86 33.83 56.20
N PRO A 186 6.26 35.02 56.72
CA PRO A 186 5.51 35.74 57.78
C PRO A 186 5.18 37.24 57.55
N SER A 187 5.33 37.81 56.36
CA SER A 187 5.10 39.26 56.09
C SER A 187 3.66 39.60 55.65
N LEU A 188 3.27 40.90 55.71
CA LEU A 188 1.99 41.45 55.19
C LEU A 188 1.84 41.36 53.65
N GLU A 189 2.82 40.80 52.95
CA GLU A 189 2.87 40.72 51.49
C GLU A 189 1.80 39.79 50.90
N TRP A 190 1.23 38.89 51.70
CA TRP A 190 0.08 38.06 51.31
C TRP A 190 -1.15 38.89 50.92
N LEU A 191 -1.30 40.11 51.46
CA LEU A 191 -2.38 41.04 51.06
C LEU A 191 -2.22 41.49 49.60
N VAL A 192 -0.98 41.69 49.15
CA VAL A 192 -0.67 42.05 47.76
C VAL A 192 -1.02 40.87 46.84
N VAL A 193 -0.70 39.65 47.25
CA VAL A 193 -1.07 38.42 46.51
C VAL A 193 -2.59 38.25 46.47
N GLY A 194 -3.29 38.42 47.60
CA GLY A 194 -4.75 38.29 47.68
C GLY A 194 -5.48 39.31 46.82
N THR A 195 -5.07 40.58 46.88
CA THR A 195 -5.65 41.64 46.03
C THR A 195 -5.35 41.42 44.55
N ALA A 196 -4.12 41.06 44.20
CA ALA A 196 -3.75 40.76 42.82
C ALA A 196 -4.48 39.51 42.27
N ALA A 197 -4.57 38.43 43.04
CA ALA A 197 -5.30 37.21 42.63
C ALA A 197 -6.79 37.48 42.42
N LEU A 198 -7.43 38.26 43.31
CA LEU A 198 -8.84 38.66 43.15
C LEU A 198 -9.06 39.51 41.90
N THR A 199 -8.20 40.51 41.66
CA THR A 199 -8.30 41.36 40.46
C THR A 199 -8.10 40.55 39.17
N LEU A 200 -7.07 39.71 39.07
CA LEU A 200 -6.81 38.87 37.90
C LEU A 200 -7.92 37.84 37.66
N THR A 201 -8.49 37.28 38.74
CA THR A 201 -9.66 36.40 38.66
C THR A 201 -10.87 37.14 38.11
N GLY A 202 -11.14 38.35 38.58
CA GLY A 202 -12.21 39.20 38.04
C GLY A 202 -12.02 39.50 36.55
N VAL A 203 -10.80 39.88 36.15
CA VAL A 203 -10.45 40.20 34.76
C VAL A 203 -10.72 39.03 33.81
N THR A 204 -10.38 37.81 34.20
CA THR A 204 -10.59 36.61 33.35
C THR A 204 -12.05 36.20 33.22
N ILE A 205 -12.84 36.30 34.31
CA ILE A 205 -14.26 35.90 34.31
C ILE A 205 -15.12 36.88 33.51
N ILE A 206 -14.82 38.17 33.58
CA ILE A 206 -15.57 39.23 32.87
C ILE A 206 -15.31 39.19 31.36
N HIS A 207 -14.28 38.47 30.89
CA HIS A 207 -13.86 38.50 29.50
C HIS A 207 -14.81 37.71 28.57
N PRO A 208 -15.35 38.34 27.51
CA PRO A 208 -16.38 37.73 26.66
C PRO A 208 -15.89 36.50 25.87
N THR A 209 -14.60 36.42 25.50
CA THR A 209 -14.04 35.23 24.81
C THR A 209 -13.96 33.97 25.69
N MET A 210 -14.11 34.14 27.01
CA MET A 210 -14.06 33.06 28.01
C MET A 210 -15.45 32.59 28.44
N GLY A 211 -16.51 33.32 28.08
CA GLY A 211 -17.90 32.98 28.38
C GLY A 211 -18.58 32.26 27.22
N ASN A 212 -18.80 30.94 27.38
CA ASN A 212 -20.01 30.24 26.93
C ASN A 212 -19.85 28.73 27.25
N ASP A 213 -20.53 28.30 28.31
CA ASP A 213 -20.39 27.03 29.05
C ASP A 213 -20.99 25.79 28.36
N PRO A 214 -20.39 24.60 28.54
CA PRO A 214 -21.16 23.35 28.65
C PRO A 214 -21.24 22.77 30.08
N SER A 215 -20.51 23.33 31.06
CA SER A 215 -20.70 23.17 32.52
C SER A 215 -19.71 24.11 33.22
N ARG A 216 -20.03 24.65 34.41
CA ARG A 216 -19.16 25.63 35.12
C ARG A 216 -17.70 25.17 35.28
N LEU A 217 -17.48 23.85 35.38
CA LEU A 217 -16.16 23.21 35.52
C LEU A 217 -15.41 23.02 34.18
N ALA A 218 -16.12 23.02 33.05
CA ALA A 218 -15.53 22.86 31.71
C ALA A 218 -15.37 24.19 30.96
N SER A 219 -15.64 25.32 31.62
CA SER A 219 -15.49 26.65 31.03
C SER A 219 -14.01 26.97 30.80
N ARG A 220 -13.71 27.66 29.70
CA ARG A 220 -12.32 28.03 29.34
C ARG A 220 -11.72 29.00 30.35
N GLY A 221 -12.54 29.92 30.87
CA GLY A 221 -12.14 30.84 31.94
C GLY A 221 -11.78 30.10 33.23
N PHE A 222 -12.60 29.12 33.64
CA PHE A 222 -12.28 28.28 34.79
C PHE A 222 -10.99 27.49 34.58
N MET A 223 -10.77 26.91 33.39
CA MET A 223 -9.52 26.20 33.09
C MET A 223 -8.30 27.11 33.16
N LEU A 224 -8.38 28.32 32.59
CA LEU A 224 -7.28 29.28 32.63
C LEU A 224 -6.93 29.65 34.08
N LEU A 225 -7.94 29.89 34.91
CA LEU A 225 -7.76 30.18 36.32
C LEU A 225 -7.20 28.98 37.08
N TRP A 226 -7.80 27.81 36.92
CA TRP A 226 -7.33 26.56 37.50
C TRP A 226 -5.84 26.33 37.22
N LEU A 227 -5.42 26.47 35.95
CA LEU A 227 -4.02 26.35 35.54
C LEU A 227 -3.13 27.43 36.16
N SER A 228 -3.65 28.64 36.32
CA SER A 228 -2.92 29.73 36.97
C SER A 228 -2.69 29.46 38.46
N TYR A 229 -3.70 28.96 39.18
CA TYR A 229 -3.58 28.63 40.60
C TYR A 229 -2.65 27.42 40.86
N LEU A 230 -2.50 26.51 39.90
CA LEU A 230 -1.56 25.37 40.02
C LEU A 230 -0.09 25.76 40.08
N HIS A 231 0.24 27.04 39.88
CA HIS A 231 1.59 27.57 40.07
C HIS A 231 1.98 27.77 41.54
N TRP A 232 1.05 27.69 42.50
CA TRP A 232 1.36 27.90 43.91
C TRP A 232 1.79 26.61 44.62
N GLY A 233 2.63 26.75 45.65
CA GLY A 233 2.96 25.66 46.56
C GLY A 233 4.05 24.72 46.05
N TRP A 234 4.80 25.11 45.03
CA TRP A 234 5.87 24.30 44.44
C TRP A 234 7.11 24.18 45.33
N GLN A 235 7.15 24.92 46.44
CA GLN A 235 8.18 24.82 47.47
C GLN A 235 8.17 23.46 48.20
N TRP A 236 7.05 22.73 48.18
CA TRP A 236 6.94 21.40 48.79
C TRP A 236 7.36 20.31 47.80
N GLN A 237 8.13 19.32 48.29
CA GLN A 237 8.65 18.23 47.46
C GLN A 237 7.51 17.45 46.80
N GLY A 238 7.60 17.26 45.47
CA GLY A 238 6.63 16.49 44.68
C GLY A 238 5.39 17.25 44.22
N LEU A 239 5.01 18.38 44.82
CA LEU A 239 3.81 19.13 44.41
C LEU A 239 3.92 19.69 42.99
N ALA A 240 5.11 20.11 42.54
CA ALA A 240 5.32 20.59 41.17
C ALA A 240 5.00 19.53 40.11
N LEU A 241 5.38 18.27 40.35
CA LEU A 241 5.07 17.15 39.44
C LEU A 241 3.57 16.88 39.39
N VAL A 242 2.91 16.83 40.56
CA VAL A 242 1.47 16.63 40.66
C VAL A 242 0.71 17.77 39.97
N ALA A 243 1.11 19.03 40.19
CA ALA A 243 0.49 20.19 39.59
C ALA A 243 0.55 20.16 38.05
N VAL A 244 1.71 19.83 37.47
CA VAL A 244 1.85 19.69 36.02
C VAL A 244 0.92 18.60 35.49
N TYR A 245 0.94 17.40 36.08
CA TYR A 245 0.09 16.30 35.62
C TYR A 245 -1.41 16.57 35.79
N LEU A 246 -1.80 17.18 36.92
CA LEU A 246 -3.18 17.57 37.19
C LEU A 246 -3.68 18.59 36.17
N GLY A 247 -2.85 19.59 35.82
CA GLY A 247 -3.13 20.56 34.75
C GLY A 247 -3.29 19.89 33.39
N MET A 248 -2.34 19.02 32.99
CA MET A 248 -2.37 18.33 31.71
C MET A 248 -3.60 17.41 31.56
N ILE A 249 -3.91 16.60 32.58
CA ILE A 249 -5.03 15.65 32.56
C ILE A 249 -6.37 16.39 32.60
N ALA A 250 -6.51 17.41 33.46
CA ALA A 250 -7.72 18.21 33.53
C ALA A 250 -8.03 18.87 32.18
N ALA A 251 -7.01 19.45 31.52
CA ALA A 251 -7.17 19.99 30.17
C ALA A 251 -7.48 18.91 29.13
N ALA A 252 -6.86 17.74 29.20
CA ALA A 252 -7.14 16.65 28.26
C ALA A 252 -8.61 16.18 28.29
N ILE A 253 -9.22 16.16 29.48
CA ILE A 253 -10.59 15.69 29.70
C ILE A 253 -11.62 16.80 29.44
N LEU A 254 -11.40 17.97 30.05
CA LEU A 254 -12.40 19.02 30.13
C LEU A 254 -12.40 19.92 28.89
N LEU A 255 -11.27 20.06 28.17
CA LEU A 255 -11.19 20.97 27.01
C LEU A 255 -12.19 20.52 25.92
N PRO A 256 -13.18 21.37 25.55
CA PRO A 256 -14.33 20.95 24.78
C PRO A 256 -13.96 20.18 23.52
N LYS A 257 -14.59 19.01 23.33
CA LYS A 257 -14.50 18.29 22.06
C LYS A 257 -15.35 19.05 21.06
N GLY A 258 -14.70 19.80 20.14
CA GLY A 258 -15.37 20.55 19.09
C GLY A 258 -16.53 19.72 18.52
N SER A 259 -17.74 20.26 18.66
CA SER A 259 -18.99 19.56 18.41
C SER A 259 -19.02 19.01 16.99
N ARG A 260 -19.02 17.68 16.87
CA ARG A 260 -19.35 16.95 15.63
C ARG A 260 -20.85 16.98 15.30
N ILE A 261 -21.60 17.94 15.82
CA ILE A 261 -23.05 18.00 15.66
C ILE A 261 -23.42 19.37 15.10
N ALA A 262 -23.61 19.40 13.79
CA ALA A 262 -24.49 20.33 13.09
C ALA A 262 -25.01 19.61 11.81
N GLN A 263 -25.63 18.45 12.00
CA GLN A 263 -26.39 17.77 10.92
C GLN A 263 -27.77 17.25 11.37
N THR A 264 -28.19 17.52 12.61
CA THR A 264 -29.52 17.10 13.07
C THR A 264 -30.10 18.13 14.02
N SER A 265 -30.72 19.18 13.47
CA SER A 265 -31.92 19.86 14.01
C SER A 265 -32.05 21.25 13.39
N ASP A 266 -33.10 21.38 12.58
CA ASP A 266 -33.92 22.56 12.26
C ASP A 266 -33.30 23.87 11.78
N HIS A 267 -33.94 24.38 10.72
CA HIS A 267 -33.72 25.69 10.14
C HIS A 267 -33.68 26.81 11.20
N SER A 268 -32.85 27.82 10.93
CA SER A 268 -32.70 29.09 11.65
C SER A 268 -31.84 29.09 12.93
N THR A 269 -30.52 29.04 12.76
CA THR A 269 -29.57 29.93 13.46
C THR A 269 -28.24 29.85 12.74
N ALA A 270 -27.87 30.90 12.01
CA ALA A 270 -26.53 31.03 11.47
C ALA A 270 -25.55 31.19 12.65
N VAL A 271 -24.86 30.11 13.02
CA VAL A 271 -23.75 30.17 13.98
C VAL A 271 -22.71 31.13 13.39
N SER A 272 -22.52 32.27 14.05
CA SER A 272 -21.67 33.36 13.56
C SER A 272 -20.22 32.88 13.47
N THR A 273 -19.55 33.14 12.34
CA THR A 273 -18.11 32.90 12.13
C THR A 273 -17.25 33.46 13.28
N ASN A 274 -17.65 34.59 13.86
CA ASN A 274 -17.00 35.20 15.01
C ASN A 274 -17.00 34.31 16.27
N SER A 275 -18.09 33.57 16.53
CA SER A 275 -18.17 32.66 17.68
C SER A 275 -17.18 31.49 17.59
N LEU A 276 -16.91 31.00 16.38
CA LEU A 276 -15.94 29.93 16.13
C LEU A 276 -14.50 30.44 16.29
N ILE A 277 -14.20 31.65 15.83
CA ILE A 277 -12.89 32.30 15.98
C ILE A 277 -12.59 32.59 17.46
N ASP A 278 -13.56 33.12 18.21
CA ASP A 278 -13.43 33.33 19.66
C ASP A 278 -13.22 32.01 20.40
N SER A 279 -13.89 30.94 19.97
CA SER A 279 -13.78 29.62 20.58
C SER A 279 -12.39 28.98 20.41
N ARG A 280 -11.76 29.19 19.24
CA ARG A 280 -10.41 28.71 18.92
C ARG A 280 -9.37 29.51 19.70
N THR A 281 -9.56 30.83 19.75
CA THR A 281 -8.68 31.75 20.47
C THR A 281 -8.67 31.44 21.97
N GLY A 282 -9.84 31.26 22.60
CA GLY A 282 -9.92 30.84 24.01
C GLY A 282 -9.23 29.50 24.28
N SER A 283 -9.36 28.52 23.39
CA SER A 283 -8.72 27.20 23.55
C SER A 283 -7.18 27.29 23.39
N SER A 284 -6.68 28.18 22.53
CA SER A 284 -5.24 28.44 22.38
C SER A 284 -4.62 29.09 23.61
N ILE A 285 -5.36 29.96 24.32
CA ILE A 285 -4.91 30.61 25.56
C ILE A 285 -4.78 29.59 26.70
N VAL A 286 -5.75 28.67 26.83
CA VAL A 286 -5.66 27.58 27.83
C VAL A 286 -4.44 26.69 27.56
N ILE A 287 -4.15 26.39 26.29
CA ILE A 287 -2.96 25.59 25.94
C ILE A 287 -1.66 26.36 26.16
N TYR A 288 -1.65 27.68 25.95
CA TYR A 288 -0.52 28.52 26.35
C TYR A 288 -0.27 28.44 27.87
N ALA A 289 -1.32 28.53 28.69
CA ALA A 289 -1.19 28.41 30.14
C ALA A 289 -0.61 27.03 30.55
N LEU A 290 -1.02 25.94 29.88
CA LEU A 290 -0.41 24.61 30.06
C LEU A 290 1.07 24.60 29.69
N ALA A 291 1.44 25.25 28.58
CA ALA A 291 2.82 25.33 28.13
C ALA A 291 3.71 26.12 29.11
N VAL A 292 3.18 27.19 29.71
CA VAL A 292 3.86 27.95 30.79
C VAL A 292 4.04 27.07 32.03
N LEU A 293 3.00 26.34 32.45
CA LEU A 293 3.06 25.41 33.58
C LEU A 293 4.12 24.32 33.36
N LEU A 294 4.12 23.69 32.19
CA LEU A 294 5.08 22.66 31.80
C LEU A 294 6.50 23.23 31.69
N GLY A 295 6.66 24.39 31.03
CA GLY A 295 7.95 25.06 30.86
C GLY A 295 8.59 25.45 32.20
N ARG A 296 7.78 25.95 33.13
CA ARG A 296 8.25 26.22 34.50
C ARG A 296 8.73 24.95 35.21
N GLY A 297 7.99 23.85 35.07
CA GLY A 297 8.37 22.55 35.65
C GLY A 297 9.74 22.07 35.15
N ILE A 298 9.99 22.20 33.84
CA ILE A 298 11.23 21.74 33.20
C ILE A 298 12.41 22.68 33.51
N PHE A 299 12.27 23.98 33.22
CA PHE A 299 13.41 24.90 33.20
C PHE A 299 13.69 25.59 34.54
N VAL A 300 12.68 25.76 35.39
CA VAL A 300 12.82 26.51 36.66
C VAL A 300 12.96 25.54 37.84
N GLN A 301 12.03 24.59 37.96
CA GLN A 301 12.06 23.60 39.05
C GLN A 301 13.06 22.47 38.77
N GLY A 302 13.49 22.29 37.52
CA GLY A 302 14.44 21.24 37.13
C GLY A 302 13.86 19.82 37.26
N LEU A 303 12.55 19.65 37.03
CA LEU A 303 11.93 18.33 37.10
C LEU A 303 12.56 17.38 36.08
N PRO A 304 12.84 16.11 36.43
CA PRO A 304 13.41 15.15 35.50
C PRO A 304 12.52 15.00 34.27
N ILE A 305 13.07 15.30 33.10
CA ILE A 305 12.33 15.26 31.82
C ILE A 305 11.73 13.86 31.59
N THR A 306 12.43 12.82 32.05
CA THR A 306 12.00 11.40 31.99
C THR A 306 10.67 11.14 32.70
N GLN A 307 10.34 11.91 33.74
CA GLN A 307 9.06 11.82 34.45
C GLN A 307 7.96 12.64 33.80
N LEU A 308 8.28 13.55 32.87
CA LEU A 308 7.33 14.49 32.25
C LEU A 308 6.95 14.11 30.82
N GLY A 309 7.47 13.01 30.28
CA GLY A 309 7.28 12.68 28.87
C GLY A 309 5.81 12.47 28.48
N LEU A 310 4.98 11.91 29.37
CA LEU A 310 3.52 11.88 29.15
C LEU A 310 2.89 13.28 29.17
N ALA A 311 3.32 14.17 30.07
CA ALA A 311 2.82 15.54 30.11
C ALA A 311 3.15 16.30 28.81
N ILE A 312 4.38 16.16 28.31
CA ILE A 312 4.80 16.68 27.01
C ILE A 312 3.94 16.09 25.87
N GLY A 313 3.69 14.77 25.91
CA GLY A 313 2.84 14.08 24.94
C GLY A 313 1.39 14.56 24.92
N ILE A 314 0.77 14.77 26.09
CA ILE A 314 -0.60 15.32 26.21
C ILE A 314 -0.64 16.76 25.68
N CYS A 315 0.39 17.58 25.95
CA CYS A 315 0.49 18.94 25.46
C CYS A 315 0.54 18.96 23.93
N GLY A 316 1.37 18.09 23.33
CA GLY A 316 1.48 17.95 21.88
C GLY A 316 0.18 17.45 21.25
N TRP A 317 -0.48 16.49 21.88
CA TRP A 317 -1.79 15.99 21.45
C TRP A 317 -2.88 17.07 21.47
N LEU A 318 -2.93 17.90 22.51
CA LEU A 318 -3.88 19.03 22.62
C LEU A 318 -3.62 20.11 21.57
N LEU A 319 -2.35 20.45 21.30
CA LEU A 319 -1.97 21.37 20.23
C LEU A 319 -2.36 20.83 18.85
N ALA A 320 -2.07 19.54 18.61
CA ALA A 320 -2.41 18.88 17.35
C ALA A 320 -3.93 18.88 17.10
N ARG A 321 -4.73 18.81 18.15
CA ARG A 321 -6.20 18.88 18.10
C ARG A 321 -6.72 20.24 17.63
N LEU A 322 -6.07 21.35 18.00
CA LEU A 322 -6.43 22.70 17.53
C LEU A 322 -6.21 22.87 16.01
N GLY A 323 -5.29 22.10 15.42
CA GLY A 323 -5.02 22.11 13.98
C GLY A 323 -6.10 21.40 13.13
N GLN A 324 -7.06 20.69 13.74
CA GLN A 324 -7.99 19.82 12.99
C GLN A 324 -9.29 20.51 12.53
N PHE A 325 -9.48 21.80 12.81
CA PHE A 325 -10.71 22.53 12.49
C PHE A 325 -10.70 23.14 11.06
N PRO A 326 -11.73 22.92 10.22
CA PRO A 326 -11.85 23.57 8.92
C PRO A 326 -12.21 25.05 9.09
N GLU A 327 -11.46 25.94 8.45
CA GLU A 327 -11.90 27.34 8.27
C GLU A 327 -12.99 27.37 7.20
N GLY A 328 -14.20 27.80 7.59
CA GLY A 328 -15.33 27.99 6.69
C GLY A 328 -15.36 29.42 6.14
N ALA A 329 -15.38 29.53 4.81
CA ALA A 329 -16.12 30.52 4.02
C ALA A 329 -16.09 32.01 4.44
N GLY A 330 -14.91 32.61 4.68
CA GLY A 330 -14.76 34.05 4.95
C GLY A 330 -14.31 34.90 3.75
N GLY A 331 -14.54 34.47 2.51
CA GLY A 331 -13.98 35.11 1.31
C GLY A 331 -14.98 35.59 0.26
N ALA A 332 -16.30 35.56 0.54
CA ALA A 332 -17.34 35.84 -0.46
C ALA A 332 -18.28 37.00 -0.06
N GLU A 333 -17.83 37.95 0.75
CA GLU A 333 -18.56 39.21 0.99
C GLU A 333 -17.79 40.35 0.33
N GLY A 334 -18.18 40.66 -0.91
CA GLY A 334 -17.57 41.73 -1.70
C GLY A 334 -18.12 41.83 -3.12
N ALA A 335 -19.40 41.52 -3.34
CA ALA A 335 -20.10 41.84 -4.58
C ALA A 335 -21.61 41.67 -4.37
N GLY A 336 -22.31 42.76 -4.05
CA GLY A 336 -23.75 42.66 -3.79
C GLY A 336 -24.46 43.99 -3.51
N GLU A 337 -24.10 45.07 -4.19
CA GLU A 337 -24.96 46.26 -4.30
C GLU A 337 -24.94 46.78 -5.73
N ALA A 338 -25.98 46.43 -6.51
CA ALA A 338 -26.53 47.18 -7.63
C ALA A 338 -27.80 46.46 -8.12
N GLY A 339 -28.86 47.23 -8.37
CA GLY A 339 -30.24 46.76 -8.50
C GLY A 339 -30.64 46.18 -9.87
N GLY A 340 -31.94 45.90 -9.99
CA GLY A 340 -32.57 45.54 -11.26
C GLY A 340 -33.83 44.69 -11.09
N VAL A 341 -34.98 45.34 -10.97
CA VAL A 341 -36.31 44.75 -11.18
C VAL A 341 -36.46 44.39 -12.67
N GLY A 342 -36.91 43.18 -13.00
CA GLY A 342 -37.18 42.78 -14.39
C GLY A 342 -37.74 41.36 -14.55
N GLU A 343 -39.06 41.31 -14.78
CA GLU A 343 -39.84 40.37 -15.60
C GLU A 343 -39.96 38.86 -15.28
N LEU A 344 -41.23 38.48 -15.10
CA LEU A 344 -41.79 37.13 -15.25
C LEU A 344 -41.61 36.61 -16.69
N GLY A 345 -41.06 35.39 -16.82
CA GLY A 345 -41.02 34.67 -18.10
C GLY A 345 -40.78 33.17 -17.96
N SER A 346 -41.87 32.41 -17.88
CA SER A 346 -42.08 31.05 -18.44
C SER A 346 -40.91 30.02 -18.50
N ARG A 347 -41.06 28.97 -17.66
CA ARG A 347 -41.14 27.54 -18.06
C ARG A 347 -39.94 26.91 -18.80
N GLY A 348 -39.13 26.15 -18.06
CA GLY A 348 -38.20 25.16 -18.60
C GLY A 348 -37.60 24.28 -17.50
N ARG A 349 -38.02 23.02 -17.45
CA ARG A 349 -37.67 22.02 -16.44
C ARG A 349 -36.35 21.34 -16.83
N ASP A 350 -35.25 21.72 -16.19
CA ASP A 350 -33.98 20.96 -16.24
C ASP A 350 -33.45 20.71 -14.82
N SER A 351 -33.67 19.48 -14.35
CA SER A 351 -33.27 18.97 -13.04
C SER A 351 -31.79 18.56 -12.96
N THR A 352 -30.87 19.31 -13.57
CA THR A 352 -29.43 18.97 -13.61
C THR A 352 -28.51 19.92 -12.85
N ALA A 353 -29.06 20.91 -12.11
CA ALA A 353 -28.28 21.88 -11.33
C ALA A 353 -28.14 21.56 -9.82
N TYR A 354 -28.54 20.38 -9.35
CA TYR A 354 -28.39 19.98 -7.93
C TYR A 354 -27.21 19.02 -7.66
N LEU A 355 -26.38 18.69 -8.65
CA LEU A 355 -25.24 17.78 -8.51
C LEU A 355 -23.87 18.44 -8.71
N SER A 356 -23.76 19.76 -8.57
CA SER A 356 -22.50 20.50 -8.74
C SER A 356 -22.09 21.36 -7.54
N SER A 357 -22.67 21.16 -6.34
CA SER A 357 -22.24 21.83 -5.11
C SER A 357 -21.68 20.85 -4.06
N ILE A 358 -20.90 19.84 -4.49
CA ILE A 358 -19.91 19.26 -3.57
C ILE A 358 -18.74 20.23 -3.56
N ALA A 359 -18.78 21.20 -2.65
CA ALA A 359 -17.64 22.07 -2.38
C ALA A 359 -16.40 21.18 -2.14
N PRO A 360 -15.27 21.41 -2.85
CA PRO A 360 -14.05 20.68 -2.56
C PRO A 360 -13.65 20.98 -1.11
N ALA A 361 -13.24 19.94 -0.38
CA ALA A 361 -12.73 20.05 0.99
C ALA A 361 -11.78 21.25 1.08
N SER A 362 -12.12 22.22 1.94
CA SER A 362 -11.35 23.45 2.12
C SER A 362 -9.90 23.10 2.44
N ARG A 363 -8.96 23.75 1.74
CA ARG A 363 -7.53 23.56 2.01
C ARG A 363 -7.26 23.99 3.46
N PRO A 364 -6.49 23.22 4.25
CA PRO A 364 -6.14 23.61 5.61
C PRO A 364 -5.39 24.94 5.58
N SER A 365 -5.79 25.87 6.45
CA SER A 365 -5.10 27.15 6.58
C SER A 365 -3.67 26.96 7.05
N PHE A 366 -2.81 27.95 6.76
CA PHE A 366 -1.41 27.92 7.21
C PHE A 366 -1.32 27.71 8.73
N GLN A 367 -2.17 28.40 9.49
CA GLN A 367 -2.21 28.29 10.95
C GLN A 367 -2.61 26.88 11.43
N SER A 368 -3.62 26.24 10.81
CA SER A 368 -4.03 24.89 11.21
C SER A 368 -2.93 23.86 10.98
N LYS A 369 -2.19 24.00 9.87
CA LYS A 369 -1.02 23.17 9.56
C LYS A 369 0.13 23.38 10.55
N VAL A 370 0.39 24.62 10.98
CA VAL A 370 1.41 24.94 11.98
C VAL A 370 1.08 24.26 13.32
N TRP A 371 -0.15 24.43 13.83
CA TRP A 371 -0.56 23.80 15.09
C TRP A 371 -0.50 22.27 15.05
N GLU A 372 -0.95 21.65 13.95
CA GLU A 372 -0.87 20.21 13.76
C GLU A 372 0.59 19.70 13.71
N THR A 373 1.49 20.49 13.11
CA THR A 373 2.92 20.14 13.01
C THR A 373 3.63 20.30 14.35
N VAL A 374 3.44 21.43 15.03
CA VAL A 374 4.03 21.68 16.36
C VAL A 374 3.53 20.65 17.37
N GLY A 375 2.23 20.36 17.37
CA GLY A 375 1.67 19.32 18.23
C GLY A 375 2.23 17.93 17.93
N GLY A 376 2.42 17.58 16.65
CA GLY A 376 3.07 16.34 16.24
C GLY A 376 4.53 16.23 16.66
N ILE A 377 5.31 17.31 16.56
CA ILE A 377 6.70 17.36 17.03
C ILE A 377 6.76 17.15 18.54
N LEU A 378 5.90 17.85 19.29
CA LEU A 378 5.90 17.74 20.74
C LEU A 378 5.46 16.35 21.21
N LEU A 379 4.52 15.70 20.52
CA LEU A 379 4.15 14.31 20.77
C LEU A 379 5.34 13.36 20.50
N LEU A 380 6.08 13.57 19.42
CA LEU A 380 7.30 12.80 19.12
C LEU A 380 8.38 12.99 20.19
N ILE A 381 8.57 14.21 20.70
CA ILE A 381 9.49 14.49 21.80
C ILE A 381 9.03 13.75 23.07
N GLY A 382 7.75 13.85 23.44
CA GLY A 382 7.21 13.13 24.59
C GLY A 382 7.35 11.61 24.46
N TRP A 383 7.23 11.08 23.23
CA TRP A 383 7.49 9.67 22.96
C TRP A 383 8.98 9.33 23.13
N LEU A 384 9.88 10.09 22.51
CA LEU A 384 11.33 9.85 22.58
C LEU A 384 11.87 9.89 24.02
N VAL A 385 11.35 10.80 24.84
CA VAL A 385 11.67 10.90 26.27
C VAL A 385 11.21 9.68 27.08
N THR A 386 10.15 8.99 26.67
CA THR A 386 9.55 7.90 27.46
C THR A 386 9.97 6.51 27.02
N VAL A 387 10.43 6.33 25.79
CA VAL A 387 10.69 5.00 25.18
C VAL A 387 11.80 4.21 25.89
N GLU A 388 12.88 4.89 26.30
CA GLU A 388 14.07 4.24 26.86
C GLU A 388 14.05 4.15 28.40
N GLU A 389 13.07 4.79 29.04
CA GLU A 389 13.06 5.06 30.49
C GLU A 389 12.31 3.99 31.31
N PRO A 390 12.47 3.92 32.66
CA PRO A 390 11.96 2.85 33.52
C PRO A 390 10.44 2.80 33.67
N PHE A 391 9.70 3.78 33.14
CA PHE A 391 8.24 3.92 33.31
C PHE A 391 7.48 3.52 32.02
N PRO A 392 7.27 2.21 31.75
CA PRO A 392 6.64 1.73 30.51
C PRO A 392 5.21 2.24 30.30
N TRP A 393 4.50 2.59 31.38
CA TRP A 393 3.14 3.11 31.33
C TRP A 393 3.07 4.49 30.67
N GLN A 394 4.09 5.35 30.87
CA GLN A 394 4.14 6.66 30.21
C GLN A 394 4.30 6.48 28.69
N ALA A 395 5.27 5.66 28.28
CA ALA A 395 5.51 5.37 26.87
C ALA A 395 4.29 4.73 26.19
N THR A 396 3.58 3.85 26.90
CA THR A 396 2.36 3.21 26.38
C THR A 396 1.25 4.24 26.17
N ALA A 397 1.04 5.13 27.14
CA ALA A 397 0.04 6.19 27.05
C ALA A 397 0.37 7.18 25.90
N VAL A 398 1.63 7.62 25.78
CA VAL A 398 2.05 8.49 24.67
C VAL A 398 1.91 7.80 23.31
N SER A 399 2.25 6.51 23.23
CA SER A 399 2.05 5.71 22.00
C SER A 399 0.56 5.61 21.63
N GLY A 400 -0.33 5.47 22.61
CA GLY A 400 -1.78 5.54 22.41
C GLY A 400 -2.24 6.88 21.82
N LEU A 401 -1.73 7.99 22.36
CA LEU A 401 -2.00 9.33 21.81
C LEU A 401 -1.43 9.50 20.39
N GLY A 402 -0.25 8.94 20.12
CA GLY A 402 0.38 8.93 18.81
C GLY A 402 -0.42 8.13 17.79
N LEU A 403 -0.90 6.93 18.15
CA LEU A 403 -1.78 6.11 17.32
C LEU A 403 -3.08 6.85 16.99
N TRP A 404 -3.69 7.51 17.98
CA TRP A 404 -4.87 8.34 17.75
C TRP A 404 -4.58 9.50 16.78
N PHE A 405 -3.44 10.18 16.96
CA PHE A 405 -3.02 11.29 16.10
C PHE A 405 -2.86 10.85 14.65
N PHE A 406 -2.10 9.78 14.41
CA PHE A 406 -1.91 9.25 13.07
C PHE A 406 -3.19 8.65 12.48
N TRP A 407 -4.06 8.02 13.29
CA TRP A 407 -5.35 7.51 12.82
C TRP A 407 -6.27 8.62 12.31
N ASN A 408 -6.41 9.71 13.07
CA ASN A 408 -7.20 10.87 12.65
C ASN A 408 -6.62 11.54 11.40
N ARG A 409 -5.30 11.57 11.26
CA ARG A 409 -4.64 12.13 10.07
C ARG A 409 -4.81 11.20 8.85
N LEU A 410 -4.71 9.89 9.05
CA LEU A 410 -4.96 8.88 8.04
C LEU A 410 -6.39 8.96 7.50
N GLN A 411 -7.40 9.09 8.36
CA GLN A 411 -8.80 9.22 7.93
C GLN A 411 -9.07 10.50 7.12
N ARG A 412 -8.39 11.61 7.44
CA ARG A 412 -8.55 12.91 6.77
C ARG A 412 -7.79 12.98 5.44
N PHE A 413 -6.51 12.57 5.44
CA PHE A 413 -5.60 12.81 4.31
C PHE A 413 -5.19 11.56 3.53
N TRP A 414 -5.41 10.35 4.09
CA TRP A 414 -5.05 9.07 3.46
C TRP A 414 -3.57 8.99 3.02
N LEU A 415 -2.66 9.56 3.82
CA LEU A 415 -1.23 9.62 3.53
C LEU A 415 -0.50 8.34 3.93
N GLN A 416 0.52 7.96 3.16
CA GLN A 416 1.36 6.79 3.43
C GLN A 416 2.20 6.94 4.71
N ARG A 417 2.66 8.16 5.02
CA ARG A 417 3.43 8.46 6.23
C ARG A 417 2.64 8.17 7.50
N ASP A 418 1.32 8.38 7.47
CA ASP A 418 0.46 8.20 8.65
C ASP A 418 0.24 6.72 8.91
N LEU A 419 0.03 5.95 7.85
CA LEU A 419 -0.04 4.50 7.94
C LEU A 419 1.28 3.89 8.43
N LEU A 420 2.41 4.41 7.96
CA LEU A 420 3.72 3.99 8.45
C LEU A 420 3.90 4.34 9.94
N GLY A 421 3.44 5.51 10.37
CA GLY A 421 3.41 5.90 11.78
C GLY A 421 2.58 4.95 12.64
N ILE A 422 1.37 4.60 12.19
CA ILE A 422 0.51 3.59 12.86
C ILE A 422 1.21 2.24 12.92
N PHE A 423 1.89 1.85 11.84
CA PHE A 423 2.62 0.60 11.79
C PHE A 423 3.77 0.57 12.81
N LEU A 424 4.65 1.57 12.78
CA LEU A 424 5.84 1.59 13.65
C LEU A 424 5.47 1.78 15.13
N VAL A 425 4.59 2.73 15.45
CA VAL A 425 4.15 2.97 16.83
C VAL A 425 3.32 1.79 17.32
N GLY A 426 2.48 1.20 16.48
CA GLY A 426 1.69 0.03 16.83
C GLY A 426 2.55 -1.19 17.13
N LEU A 427 3.59 -1.45 16.32
CA LEU A 427 4.54 -2.54 16.55
C LEU A 427 5.31 -2.33 17.87
N GLN A 428 5.81 -1.12 18.12
CA GLN A 428 6.52 -0.78 19.35
C GLN A 428 5.61 -0.85 20.59
N ALA A 429 4.33 -0.49 20.46
CA ALA A 429 3.36 -0.61 21.55
C ALA A 429 3.19 -2.05 22.05
N HIS A 430 3.39 -3.08 21.22
CA HIS A 430 3.36 -4.48 21.67
C HIS A 430 4.48 -4.77 22.67
N TRP A 431 5.68 -4.23 22.44
CA TRP A 431 6.81 -4.36 23.36
C TRP A 431 6.56 -3.62 24.68
N LEU A 432 5.97 -2.43 24.61
CA LEU A 432 5.63 -1.65 25.80
C LEU A 432 4.56 -2.33 26.65
N VAL A 433 3.52 -2.89 26.01
CA VAL A 433 2.47 -3.64 26.71
C VAL A 433 3.05 -4.90 27.37
N TRP A 434 3.98 -5.60 26.71
CA TRP A 434 4.69 -6.71 27.33
C TRP A 434 5.46 -6.27 28.59
N ARG A 435 6.13 -5.11 28.53
CA ARG A 435 6.90 -4.54 29.66
C ARG A 435 6.03 -4.06 30.83
N LEU A 436 4.73 -3.82 30.62
CA LEU A 436 3.78 -3.50 31.69
C LEU A 436 3.42 -4.70 32.56
N LEU A 437 3.60 -5.93 32.04
CA LEU A 437 3.31 -7.14 32.80
C LEU A 437 4.37 -7.37 33.89
N PRO A 438 4.01 -7.91 35.07
CA PRO A 438 4.96 -8.24 36.11
C PRO A 438 6.09 -9.17 35.62
N LEU A 439 7.32 -8.98 36.11
CA LEU A 439 8.49 -9.74 35.65
C LEU A 439 8.31 -11.26 35.85
N GLU A 440 7.71 -11.68 36.96
CA GLU A 440 7.42 -13.08 37.24
C GLU A 440 6.48 -13.70 36.19
N PHE A 441 5.48 -12.94 35.75
CA PHE A 441 4.57 -13.39 34.70
C PHE A 441 5.29 -13.50 33.35
N GLN A 442 6.14 -12.52 33.01
CA GLN A 442 6.94 -12.56 31.78
C GLN A 442 7.85 -13.80 31.77
N GLN A 443 8.56 -14.07 32.86
CA GLN A 443 9.44 -15.23 32.98
C GLN A 443 8.66 -16.55 32.90
N GLY A 444 7.50 -16.64 33.56
CA GLY A 444 6.62 -17.81 33.49
C GLY A 444 6.15 -18.11 32.08
N VAL A 445 5.67 -17.09 31.35
CA VAL A 445 5.20 -17.23 29.97
C VAL A 445 6.35 -17.62 29.03
N VAL A 446 7.51 -16.96 29.10
CA VAL A 446 8.67 -17.29 28.26
C VAL A 446 9.17 -18.69 28.56
N THR A 447 9.25 -19.09 29.83
CA THR A 447 9.70 -20.44 30.23
C THR A 447 8.72 -21.50 29.74
N PHE A 448 7.42 -21.29 29.90
CA PHE A 448 6.39 -22.19 29.39
C PHE A 448 6.50 -22.40 27.87
N PHE A 449 6.56 -21.30 27.10
CA PHE A 449 6.63 -21.41 25.65
C PHE A 449 7.97 -21.94 25.15
N THR A 450 9.10 -21.63 25.80
CA THR A 450 10.41 -22.20 25.44
C THR A 450 10.50 -23.69 25.71
N GLN A 451 9.87 -24.18 26.78
CA GLN A 451 9.77 -25.62 27.07
C GLN A 451 8.87 -26.34 26.05
N VAL A 452 7.67 -25.82 25.77
CA VAL A 452 6.72 -26.45 24.84
C VAL A 452 7.24 -26.48 23.39
N THR A 453 7.99 -25.45 22.97
CA THR A 453 8.51 -25.33 21.59
C THR A 453 9.97 -25.78 21.44
N ASN A 454 10.58 -26.27 22.54
CA ASN A 454 12.00 -26.62 22.59
C ASN A 454 12.91 -25.52 21.99
N SER A 455 12.65 -24.26 22.36
CA SER A 455 13.32 -23.07 21.82
C SER A 455 14.26 -22.39 22.81
N ALA A 456 14.68 -23.11 23.88
CA ALA A 456 15.56 -22.58 24.91
C ALA A 456 16.88 -21.99 24.37
N ASN A 457 17.43 -22.58 23.29
CA ASN A 457 18.66 -22.10 22.65
C ASN A 457 18.46 -20.79 21.87
N TYR A 458 17.23 -20.51 21.41
CA TYR A 458 16.91 -19.36 20.55
C TYR A 458 15.57 -18.74 20.95
N PRO A 459 15.45 -18.12 22.15
CA PRO A 459 14.17 -17.66 22.69
C PRO A 459 13.54 -16.53 21.86
N PHE A 460 14.34 -15.75 21.12
CA PHE A 460 13.84 -14.71 20.22
C PHE A 460 12.93 -15.24 19.10
N THR A 461 13.02 -16.54 18.77
CA THR A 461 12.16 -17.18 17.77
C THR A 461 10.68 -17.12 18.14
N LEU A 462 10.35 -17.03 19.44
CA LEU A 462 8.98 -16.89 19.93
C LEU A 462 8.29 -15.62 19.39
N LEU A 463 9.06 -14.59 19.00
CA LEU A 463 8.55 -13.38 18.38
C LEU A 463 7.78 -13.66 17.08
N SER A 464 8.13 -14.73 16.34
CA SER A 464 7.41 -15.10 15.11
C SER A 464 5.94 -15.41 15.38
N LEU A 465 5.64 -15.98 16.55
CA LEU A 465 4.28 -16.29 16.98
C LEU A 465 3.66 -15.16 17.79
N ALA A 466 4.41 -14.55 18.70
CA ALA A 466 3.91 -13.48 19.58
C ALA A 466 3.43 -12.24 18.81
N LEU A 467 4.07 -11.93 17.68
CA LEU A 467 3.69 -10.79 16.82
C LEU A 467 2.72 -11.18 15.69
N PHE A 468 2.32 -12.44 15.60
CA PHE A 468 1.37 -12.89 14.58
C PHE A 468 -0.03 -12.22 14.70
N PRO A 469 -0.58 -11.97 15.91
CA PRO A 469 -1.82 -11.21 16.06
C PRO A 469 -1.73 -9.80 15.47
N TYR A 470 -0.56 -9.14 15.58
CA TYR A 470 -0.33 -7.83 14.98
C TYR A 470 -0.38 -7.89 13.44
N LEU A 471 0.20 -8.95 12.85
CA LEU A 471 0.10 -9.20 11.41
C LEU A 471 -1.36 -9.34 10.96
N ILE A 472 -2.17 -10.09 11.71
CA ILE A 472 -3.63 -10.23 11.43
C ILE A 472 -4.32 -8.86 11.51
N GLY A 473 -4.01 -8.06 12.53
CA GLY A 473 -4.53 -6.69 12.65
C GLY A 473 -4.20 -5.82 11.43
N MET A 474 -2.98 -5.92 10.90
CA MET A 474 -2.56 -5.22 9.69
C MET A 474 -3.25 -5.73 8.41
N VAL A 475 -3.55 -7.03 8.33
CA VAL A 475 -4.37 -7.59 7.23
C VAL A 475 -5.78 -7.00 7.26
N ILE A 476 -6.43 -6.98 8.42
CA ILE A 476 -7.77 -6.40 8.61
C ILE A 476 -7.77 -4.90 8.28
N LEU A 477 -6.75 -4.17 8.73
CA LEU A 477 -6.59 -2.76 8.41
C LEU A 477 -6.47 -2.55 6.89
N THR A 478 -5.68 -3.39 6.22
CA THR A 478 -5.50 -3.30 4.77
C THR A 478 -6.81 -3.54 4.02
N GLU A 479 -7.62 -4.50 4.46
CA GLU A 479 -8.96 -4.72 3.93
C GLU A 479 -9.85 -3.49 4.12
N GLY A 480 -9.84 -2.87 5.31
CA GLY A 480 -10.57 -1.63 5.58
C GLY A 480 -10.19 -0.48 4.62
N ILE A 481 -8.90 -0.34 4.29
CA ILE A 481 -8.42 0.69 3.34
C ILE A 481 -8.87 0.36 1.90
N TYR A 482 -8.93 -0.92 1.52
CA TYR A 482 -9.50 -1.35 0.23
C TYR A 482 -11.00 -1.01 0.14
N VAL A 483 -11.76 -1.27 1.20
CA VAL A 483 -13.19 -0.91 1.29
C VAL A 483 -13.39 0.61 1.21
N ALA A 484 -12.46 1.40 1.74
CA ALA A 484 -12.46 2.86 1.61
C ALA A 484 -12.04 3.38 0.21
N HIS A 485 -11.87 2.50 -0.78
CA HIS A 485 -11.54 2.83 -2.18
C HIS A 485 -10.20 3.58 -2.37
N ARG A 486 -9.24 3.42 -1.45
CA ARG A 486 -7.91 4.05 -1.52
C ARG A 486 -6.81 3.08 -1.99
N ALA A 487 -6.87 2.69 -3.26
CA ALA A 487 -6.00 1.64 -3.82
C ALA A 487 -4.49 1.90 -3.73
N LYS A 488 -4.02 3.16 -3.75
CA LYS A 488 -2.57 3.47 -3.61
C LYS A 488 -2.07 3.22 -2.19
N LEU A 489 -2.89 3.55 -1.18
CA LEU A 489 -2.54 3.36 0.21
C LEU A 489 -2.70 1.89 0.63
N ALA A 490 -3.76 1.22 0.15
CA ALA A 490 -3.98 -0.20 0.39
C ALA A 490 -2.81 -1.07 -0.13
N ARG A 491 -2.29 -0.76 -1.34
CA ARG A 491 -1.08 -1.42 -1.87
C ARG A 491 0.18 -1.15 -1.04
N PHE A 492 0.28 0.00 -0.39
CA PHE A 492 1.40 0.29 0.52
C PHE A 492 1.25 -0.53 1.81
N SER A 493 0.05 -0.57 2.39
CA SER A 493 -0.29 -1.42 3.55
C SER A 493 -0.01 -2.90 3.30
N GLU A 494 -0.36 -3.40 2.12
CA GLU A 494 -0.12 -4.79 1.73
C GLU A 494 1.37 -5.11 1.63
N ARG A 495 2.19 -4.20 1.10
CA ARG A 495 3.65 -4.36 1.06
C ARG A 495 4.25 -4.38 2.47
N LEU A 496 3.79 -3.50 3.36
CA LEU A 496 4.21 -3.50 4.76
C LEU A 496 3.83 -4.81 5.46
N THR A 497 2.57 -5.24 5.31
CA THR A 497 2.05 -6.47 5.94
C THR A 497 2.78 -7.70 5.42
N PHE A 498 3.02 -7.79 4.10
CA PHE A 498 3.79 -8.87 3.50
C PHE A 498 5.25 -8.88 3.96
N GLY A 499 5.91 -7.71 3.95
CA GLY A 499 7.28 -7.58 4.44
C GLY A 499 7.41 -8.00 5.90
N PHE A 500 6.45 -7.60 6.73
CA PHE A 500 6.41 -8.01 8.13
C PHE A 500 6.23 -9.53 8.31
N GLY A 501 5.31 -10.16 7.58
CA GLY A 501 5.13 -11.61 7.60
C GLY A 501 6.37 -12.38 7.12
N LEU A 502 7.12 -11.82 6.16
CA LEU A 502 8.39 -12.39 5.73
C LEU A 502 9.43 -12.31 6.85
N VAL A 503 9.53 -11.19 7.57
CA VAL A 503 10.43 -11.05 8.74
C VAL A 503 10.07 -12.07 9.82
N LEU A 504 8.79 -12.25 10.16
CA LEU A 504 8.37 -13.27 11.13
C LEU A 504 8.74 -14.68 10.66
N SER A 505 8.61 -14.95 9.37
CA SER A 505 9.02 -16.23 8.78
C SER A 505 10.52 -16.47 8.86
N VAL A 506 11.35 -15.44 8.63
CA VAL A 506 12.81 -15.52 8.79
C VAL A 506 13.19 -15.77 10.24
N ILE A 507 12.58 -15.05 11.19
CA ILE A 507 12.80 -15.25 12.63
C ILE A 507 12.49 -16.69 13.03
N SER A 508 11.43 -17.28 12.46
CA SER A 508 11.00 -18.65 12.79
C SER A 508 11.98 -19.74 12.31
N LEU A 509 12.87 -19.47 11.35
CA LEU A 509 13.72 -20.49 10.72
C LEU A 509 14.66 -21.20 11.70
N ALA A 510 15.06 -20.53 12.79
CA ALA A 510 16.02 -21.07 13.75
C ALA A 510 15.45 -22.18 14.65
N ASN A 511 14.13 -22.35 14.74
CA ASN A 511 13.51 -23.44 15.49
C ASN A 511 12.49 -24.21 14.61
N PRO A 512 12.65 -25.52 14.40
CA PRO A 512 11.77 -26.29 13.51
C PRO A 512 10.28 -26.27 13.89
N THR A 513 9.97 -26.21 15.19
CA THR A 513 8.58 -26.20 15.67
C THR A 513 7.90 -24.88 15.34
N LEU A 514 8.57 -23.75 15.64
CA LEU A 514 8.07 -22.41 15.38
C LEU A 514 8.07 -22.06 13.90
N ARG A 515 9.04 -22.56 13.12
CA ARG A 515 9.05 -22.49 11.66
C ARG A 515 7.78 -23.08 11.06
N SER A 516 7.46 -24.30 11.48
CA SER A 516 6.30 -25.04 10.98
C SER A 516 4.99 -24.37 11.37
N LEU A 517 4.88 -23.91 12.63
CA LEU A 517 3.69 -23.21 13.12
C LEU A 517 3.50 -21.85 12.43
N ASN A 518 4.56 -21.06 12.26
CA ASN A 518 4.51 -19.77 11.58
C ASN A 518 4.12 -19.92 10.10
N LEU A 519 4.71 -20.90 9.38
CA LEU A 519 4.35 -21.19 7.99
C LEU A 519 2.91 -21.65 7.86
N PHE A 520 2.41 -22.46 8.80
CA PHE A 520 1.02 -22.90 8.85
C PHE A 520 0.06 -21.71 9.02
N LEU A 521 0.32 -20.85 10.01
CA LEU A 521 -0.49 -19.65 10.24
C LEU A 521 -0.43 -18.68 9.05
N SER A 522 0.75 -18.51 8.45
CA SER A 522 0.95 -17.69 7.24
C SER A 522 0.15 -18.24 6.05
N THR A 523 0.13 -19.56 5.86
CA THR A 523 -0.65 -20.23 4.81
C THR A 523 -2.14 -20.03 5.01
N ILE A 524 -2.65 -20.18 6.25
CA ILE A 524 -4.07 -19.91 6.56
C ILE A 524 -4.42 -18.45 6.29
N THR A 525 -3.56 -17.52 6.71
CA THR A 525 -3.76 -16.09 6.51
C THR A 525 -3.81 -15.75 5.02
N LEU A 526 -2.85 -16.25 4.23
CA LEU A 526 -2.81 -16.06 2.77
C LEU A 526 -3.99 -16.72 2.06
N ALA A 527 -4.42 -17.91 2.48
CA ALA A 527 -5.58 -18.60 1.94
C ALA A 527 -6.87 -17.81 2.19
N THR A 528 -7.00 -17.23 3.39
CA THR A 528 -8.11 -16.36 3.78
C THR A 528 -8.13 -15.11 2.90
N VAL A 529 -7.02 -14.38 2.82
CA VAL A 529 -6.88 -13.17 1.99
C VAL A 529 -7.19 -13.48 0.51
N THR A 530 -6.66 -14.58 -0.03
CA THR A 530 -6.90 -15.02 -1.40
C THR A 530 -8.38 -15.35 -1.68
N HIS A 531 -9.09 -15.86 -0.67
CA HIS A 531 -10.51 -16.18 -0.79
C HIS A 531 -11.39 -14.92 -0.79
N TYR A 532 -11.14 -14.01 0.17
CA TYR A 532 -11.98 -12.84 0.41
C TYR A 532 -11.71 -11.71 -0.60
N TRP A 533 -10.45 -11.41 -0.93
CA TRP A 533 -10.14 -10.21 -1.70
C TRP A 533 -10.52 -10.37 -3.19
N THR A 534 -11.14 -9.33 -3.75
CA THR A 534 -11.49 -9.21 -5.17
C THR A 534 -10.88 -7.95 -5.77
N PRO A 535 -10.28 -8.00 -6.98
CA PRO A 535 -10.15 -9.16 -7.88
C PRO A 535 -9.13 -10.20 -7.39
N THR A 536 -9.30 -11.46 -7.83
CA THR A 536 -8.36 -12.55 -7.52
C THR A 536 -6.98 -12.24 -8.11
N ARG A 537 -5.96 -12.08 -7.26
CA ARG A 537 -4.61 -11.75 -7.70
C ARG A 537 -3.80 -13.02 -7.91
N ILE A 538 -3.20 -13.15 -9.10
CA ILE A 538 -2.43 -14.33 -9.49
C ILE A 538 -1.26 -14.56 -8.52
N GLY A 539 -0.53 -13.50 -8.16
CA GLY A 539 0.60 -13.57 -7.24
C GLY A 539 0.24 -14.12 -5.85
N LEU A 540 -0.91 -13.71 -5.27
CA LEU A 540 -1.35 -14.21 -3.97
C LEU A 540 -1.73 -15.70 -4.01
N VAL A 541 -2.33 -16.16 -5.11
CA VAL A 541 -2.62 -17.59 -5.31
C VAL A 541 -1.31 -18.39 -5.36
N TYR A 542 -0.32 -17.92 -6.11
CA TYR A 542 0.98 -18.60 -6.24
C TYR A 542 1.71 -18.64 -4.90
N LEU A 543 1.70 -17.52 -4.18
CA LEU A 543 2.29 -17.42 -2.85
C LEU A 543 1.59 -18.36 -1.86
N THR A 544 0.26 -18.39 -1.82
CA THR A 544 -0.50 -19.31 -0.95
C THR A 544 -0.17 -20.77 -1.24
N HIS A 545 -0.04 -21.12 -2.52
CA HIS A 545 0.30 -22.49 -2.91
C HIS A 545 1.72 -22.86 -2.49
N LEU A 546 2.68 -21.96 -2.74
CA LEU A 546 4.07 -22.13 -2.33
C LEU A 546 4.21 -22.25 -0.81
N THR A 547 3.58 -21.35 -0.04
CA THR A 547 3.63 -21.42 1.43
C THR A 547 2.94 -22.67 1.95
N GLY A 548 1.88 -23.15 1.29
CA GLY A 548 1.25 -24.42 1.64
C GLY A 548 2.20 -25.62 1.46
N LEU A 549 2.97 -25.63 0.38
CA LEU A 549 3.97 -26.67 0.12
C LEU A 549 5.16 -26.59 1.09
N LEU A 550 5.62 -25.37 1.40
CA LEU A 550 6.63 -25.11 2.43
C LEU A 550 6.13 -25.50 3.83
N THR A 551 4.85 -25.30 4.12
CA THR A 551 4.24 -25.75 5.38
C THR A 551 4.27 -27.26 5.47
N LEU A 552 3.85 -27.96 4.40
CA LEU A 552 3.83 -29.42 4.37
C LEU A 552 5.25 -30.00 4.57
N THR A 553 6.22 -29.50 3.81
CA THR A 553 7.62 -29.94 3.92
C THR A 553 8.23 -29.60 5.29
N SER A 554 7.98 -28.41 5.83
CA SER A 554 8.43 -28.04 7.18
C SER A 554 7.82 -28.92 8.28
N VAL A 555 6.54 -29.30 8.15
CA VAL A 555 5.87 -30.20 9.11
C VAL A 555 6.43 -31.62 9.04
N ILE A 556 6.77 -32.11 7.83
CA ILE A 556 7.45 -33.39 7.66
C ILE A 556 8.82 -33.35 8.34
N ASP A 557 9.61 -32.31 8.11
CA ASP A 557 10.91 -32.12 8.75
C ASP A 557 10.81 -32.04 10.28
N TRP A 558 9.81 -31.32 10.80
CA TRP A 558 9.58 -31.23 12.23
C TRP A 558 9.20 -32.58 12.86
N ARG A 559 8.39 -33.40 12.18
CA ARG A 559 7.92 -34.68 12.71
C ARG A 559 8.92 -35.82 12.50
N LEU A 560 9.76 -35.72 11.47
CA LEU A 560 10.79 -36.68 11.09
C LEU A 560 12.11 -35.94 10.79
N PRO A 561 12.84 -35.47 11.82
CA PRO A 561 14.02 -34.61 11.62
C PRO A 561 15.25 -35.35 11.06
N ASN A 562 15.29 -36.67 11.16
CA ASN A 562 16.47 -37.49 10.79
C ASN A 562 16.33 -38.11 9.38
N LEU A 563 15.54 -37.49 8.49
CA LEU A 563 15.40 -37.97 7.11
C LEU A 563 16.68 -37.68 6.30
N THR A 564 17.18 -38.70 5.60
CA THR A 564 18.36 -38.57 4.72
C THR A 564 18.01 -37.78 3.45
N GLN A 565 19.01 -37.18 2.78
CA GLN A 565 18.75 -36.39 1.56
C GLN A 565 18.08 -37.19 0.43
N PRO A 566 18.41 -38.48 0.19
CA PRO A 566 17.69 -39.29 -0.80
C PRO A 566 16.20 -39.43 -0.49
N VAL A 567 15.83 -39.60 0.79
CA VAL A 567 14.43 -39.68 1.20
C VAL A 567 13.71 -38.35 0.97
N TRP A 568 14.39 -37.22 1.23
CA TRP A 568 13.88 -35.90 0.85
C TRP A 568 13.66 -35.76 -0.66
N ALA A 569 14.60 -36.25 -1.48
CA ALA A 569 14.43 -36.26 -2.94
C ALA A 569 13.18 -37.06 -3.36
N VAL A 570 12.90 -38.20 -2.72
CA VAL A 570 11.68 -38.99 -2.97
C VAL A 570 10.41 -38.25 -2.55
N ILE A 571 10.41 -37.60 -1.39
CA ILE A 571 9.27 -36.79 -0.94
C ILE A 571 8.99 -35.67 -1.95
N LEU A 572 10.03 -34.95 -2.41
CA LEU A 572 9.89 -33.89 -3.41
C LEU A 572 9.41 -34.43 -4.77
N LEU A 573 9.90 -35.59 -5.21
CA LEU A 573 9.40 -36.27 -6.42
C LEU A 573 7.94 -36.70 -6.27
N GLY A 574 7.54 -37.21 -5.11
CA GLY A 574 6.15 -37.54 -4.81
C GLY A 574 5.24 -36.31 -4.90
N LEU A 575 5.65 -35.19 -4.30
CA LEU A 575 4.95 -33.91 -4.40
C LEU A 575 4.91 -33.42 -5.86
N MET A 576 6.00 -33.54 -6.61
CA MET A 576 6.05 -33.18 -8.03
C MET A 576 5.00 -33.95 -8.85
N VAL A 577 4.91 -35.28 -8.65
CA VAL A 577 3.91 -36.11 -9.33
C VAL A 577 2.49 -35.68 -8.96
N LEU A 578 2.23 -35.37 -7.68
CA LEU A 578 0.93 -34.88 -7.22
C LEU A 578 0.57 -33.53 -7.86
N GLU A 579 1.50 -32.58 -7.87
CA GLU A 579 1.34 -31.26 -8.49
C GLU A 579 1.01 -31.39 -9.98
N TRP A 580 1.80 -32.16 -10.73
CA TRP A 580 1.54 -32.40 -12.15
C TRP A 580 0.25 -33.18 -12.39
N GLY A 581 -0.11 -34.13 -11.52
CA GLY A 581 -1.41 -34.79 -11.56
C GLY A 581 -2.58 -33.82 -11.40
N PHE A 582 -2.44 -32.83 -10.52
CA PHE A 582 -3.41 -31.74 -10.37
C PHE A 582 -3.52 -30.87 -11.63
N THR A 583 -2.40 -30.58 -12.31
CA THR A 583 -2.43 -29.84 -13.60
C THR A 583 -3.23 -30.57 -14.68
N VAL A 584 -3.08 -31.89 -14.77
CA VAL A 584 -3.71 -32.74 -15.80
C VAL A 584 -5.22 -32.86 -15.59
N ARG A 585 -5.66 -32.99 -14.32
CA ARG A 585 -7.09 -33.09 -13.98
C ARG A 585 -7.89 -31.87 -14.43
N GLY A 586 -7.26 -30.70 -14.44
CA GLY A 586 -7.83 -29.46 -15.00
C GLY A 586 -8.00 -29.49 -16.51
N GLY A 587 -7.00 -29.99 -17.23
CA GLY A 587 -7.02 -30.10 -18.70
C GLY A 587 -8.18 -30.95 -19.22
N LYS A 588 -8.45 -32.11 -18.58
CA LYS A 588 -9.57 -32.99 -18.94
C LYS A 588 -10.94 -32.31 -18.84
N ARG A 589 -11.17 -31.51 -17.79
CA ARG A 589 -12.43 -30.77 -17.61
C ARG A 589 -12.63 -29.69 -18.68
N ASN A 590 -11.56 -29.00 -19.07
CA ASN A 590 -11.62 -28.03 -20.18
C ASN A 590 -11.91 -28.70 -21.52
N LEU A 591 -11.31 -29.87 -21.77
CA LEU A 591 -11.58 -30.68 -22.97
C LEU A 591 -13.06 -31.10 -23.05
N GLN A 592 -13.63 -31.59 -21.95
CA GLN A 592 -15.04 -31.97 -21.87
C GLN A 592 -15.98 -30.78 -22.10
N TRP A 593 -15.65 -29.60 -21.57
CA TRP A 593 -16.43 -28.39 -21.80
C TRP A 593 -16.38 -27.94 -23.27
N LEU A 594 -15.19 -27.93 -23.88
CA LEU A 594 -15.03 -27.60 -25.30
C LEU A 594 -15.73 -28.59 -26.22
N SER A 595 -15.68 -29.90 -25.92
CA SER A 595 -16.40 -30.90 -26.71
C SER A 595 -17.91 -30.76 -26.60
N ARG A 596 -18.43 -30.40 -25.41
CA ARG A 596 -19.86 -30.19 -25.18
C ARG A 596 -20.37 -28.97 -25.96
N ASN A 597 -19.67 -27.85 -25.88
CA ASN A 597 -20.06 -26.65 -26.64
C ASN A 597 -19.91 -26.82 -28.16
N LYS A 598 -18.94 -27.62 -28.61
CA LYS A 598 -18.78 -27.94 -30.05
C LYS A 598 -19.86 -28.90 -30.56
N ALA A 599 -20.40 -29.77 -29.69
CA ALA A 599 -21.55 -30.61 -30.01
C ALA A 599 -22.85 -29.81 -30.06
N GLU A 600 -23.05 -28.88 -29.10
CA GLU A 600 -24.21 -27.97 -29.09
C GLU A 600 -24.21 -27.00 -30.29
N GLY A 601 -23.05 -26.49 -30.70
CA GLY A 601 -22.93 -25.66 -31.90
C GLY A 601 -23.13 -26.40 -33.23
N ARG A 602 -22.95 -27.74 -33.26
CA ARG A 602 -23.28 -28.57 -34.44
C ARG A 602 -24.76 -28.92 -34.52
N GLY A 603 -25.47 -28.95 -33.39
CA GLY A 603 -26.91 -29.21 -33.33
C GLY A 603 -27.78 -28.09 -33.91
N GLN A 604 -27.24 -26.88 -34.10
CA GLN A 604 -27.96 -25.74 -34.68
C GLN A 604 -27.71 -25.54 -36.20
N GLN A 605 -26.88 -26.38 -36.84
CA GLN A 605 -26.51 -26.22 -38.25
C GLN A 605 -26.97 -27.39 -39.15
N ALA A 606 -27.77 -28.32 -38.65
CA ALA A 606 -28.23 -29.47 -39.42
C ALA A 606 -29.75 -29.67 -39.27
N GLU A 607 -30.52 -28.85 -39.99
CA GLU A 607 -31.91 -29.17 -40.33
C GLU A 607 -32.11 -28.79 -41.81
N PRO A 608 -32.37 -29.76 -42.72
CA PRO A 608 -32.64 -29.46 -44.12
C PRO A 608 -34.09 -28.98 -44.26
N THR A 609 -34.27 -27.81 -44.88
CA THR A 609 -35.57 -27.23 -45.22
C THR A 609 -36.43 -28.17 -46.06
N PRO A 610 -37.68 -28.50 -45.69
CA PRO A 610 -38.64 -29.07 -46.61
C PRO A 610 -39.50 -27.97 -47.25
N ASN A 611 -39.64 -28.09 -48.56
CA ASN A 611 -40.42 -27.25 -49.47
C ASN A 611 -41.95 -27.39 -49.19
N PRO A 612 -42.79 -26.35 -49.39
CA PRO A 612 -44.19 -26.40 -48.97
C PRO A 612 -45.12 -26.62 -50.18
N THR A 613 -45.79 -27.77 -50.27
CA THR A 613 -47.06 -27.87 -51.03
C THR A 613 -47.90 -29.05 -50.56
N HIS A 614 -49.13 -28.70 -50.15
CA HIS A 614 -50.40 -29.46 -50.10
C HIS A 614 -51.03 -29.75 -48.71
N PRO A 615 -52.30 -29.35 -48.51
CA PRO A 615 -53.04 -29.54 -47.26
C PRO A 615 -53.97 -30.76 -47.31
N ARG A 616 -54.20 -31.39 -46.15
CA ARG A 616 -55.36 -32.26 -45.87
C ARG A 616 -55.73 -32.24 -44.38
N PRO A 617 -56.98 -32.61 -44.04
CA PRO A 617 -57.74 -31.98 -42.96
C PRO A 617 -57.95 -32.84 -41.70
N SER A 618 -58.56 -32.17 -40.73
CA SER A 618 -59.12 -32.58 -39.43
C SER A 618 -59.82 -33.94 -39.35
N GLN A 619 -59.58 -34.67 -38.24
CA GLN A 619 -60.56 -35.54 -37.59
C GLN A 619 -60.38 -35.58 -36.06
N GLU A 620 -61.53 -35.60 -35.39
CA GLU A 620 -61.83 -35.75 -33.96
C GLU A 620 -61.67 -37.19 -33.44
N GLY A 621 -61.80 -37.35 -32.11
CA GLY A 621 -62.16 -38.60 -31.41
C GLY A 621 -61.09 -39.02 -30.40
N SER A 622 -61.22 -38.84 -29.08
CA SER A 622 -62.21 -39.35 -28.09
C SER A 622 -61.55 -40.35 -27.14
N GLU A 623 -61.78 -40.11 -25.84
CA GLU A 623 -61.91 -41.07 -24.71
C GLU A 623 -60.70 -41.91 -24.24
N GLU A 624 -60.36 -41.81 -22.95
CA GLU A 624 -60.85 -42.74 -21.89
C GLU A 624 -59.96 -42.67 -20.62
N GLY A 625 -60.56 -42.71 -19.41
CA GLY A 625 -60.02 -43.60 -18.36
C GLY A 625 -59.41 -43.05 -17.05
N ASN A 626 -60.13 -42.22 -16.31
CA ASN A 626 -60.43 -42.31 -14.85
C ASN A 626 -59.46 -43.01 -13.85
N ARG A 627 -59.08 -42.33 -12.73
CA ARG A 627 -59.34 -42.78 -11.33
C ARG A 627 -58.88 -41.77 -10.23
N ARG A 628 -59.89 -41.25 -9.51
CA ARG A 628 -60.08 -41.09 -8.04
C ARG A 628 -58.98 -40.43 -7.18
N GLU A 629 -59.23 -39.24 -6.64
CA GLU A 629 -59.98 -38.88 -5.39
C GLU A 629 -59.08 -38.89 -4.14
N GLU A 630 -58.79 -37.70 -3.60
CA GLU A 630 -58.80 -37.46 -2.15
C GLU A 630 -58.87 -35.94 -1.83
N ASP A 631 -60.07 -35.54 -1.43
CA ASP A 631 -60.46 -34.58 -0.40
C ASP A 631 -59.77 -33.21 -0.23
N LEU A 632 -60.49 -32.21 -0.75
CA LEU A 632 -60.63 -30.86 -0.21
C LEU A 632 -61.73 -30.85 0.86
N THR A 633 -61.43 -30.43 2.09
CA THR A 633 -62.45 -29.82 2.97
C THR A 633 -61.90 -28.72 3.88
N LYS A 634 -62.64 -27.59 3.89
CA LYS A 634 -62.74 -26.51 4.91
C LYS A 634 -61.59 -25.51 4.93
N VAL A 635 -61.65 -24.36 4.25
CA VAL A 635 -62.61 -23.22 4.28
C VAL A 635 -62.74 -22.55 5.66
N SER A 636 -62.04 -21.44 5.77
CA SER A 636 -62.27 -20.22 6.56
C SER A 636 -62.53 -20.33 8.07
N THR A 637 -61.54 -19.89 8.83
CA THR A 637 -61.82 -18.99 9.96
C THR A 637 -60.87 -17.80 9.86
N LEU A 638 -61.50 -16.69 9.50
CA LEU A 638 -60.95 -15.34 9.39
C LEU A 638 -60.78 -14.76 10.80
N ILE A 639 -59.90 -13.75 10.89
CA ILE A 639 -59.72 -12.76 11.96
C ILE A 639 -58.45 -12.97 12.82
N THR A 640 -57.54 -11.99 12.66
CA THR A 640 -56.52 -11.47 13.59
C THR A 640 -55.04 -11.80 13.34
N HIS A 641 -54.42 -11.22 12.29
CA HIS A 641 -53.25 -10.31 12.44
C HIS A 641 -52.77 -9.81 11.07
N TYR A 642 -53.30 -8.67 10.63
CA TYR A 642 -52.82 -7.89 9.49
C TYR A 642 -52.10 -6.64 10.01
N SER A 643 -50.77 -6.67 10.03
CA SER A 643 -49.94 -5.48 10.24
C SER A 643 -48.55 -5.67 9.64
N LEU A 644 -48.45 -5.81 8.31
CA LEU A 644 -47.32 -5.30 7.50
C LEU A 644 -47.51 -5.61 6.00
N LEU A 645 -48.34 -4.82 5.32
CA LEU A 645 -48.41 -4.74 3.86
C LEU A 645 -48.64 -3.30 3.41
N ILE A 646 -47.54 -2.54 3.32
CA ILE A 646 -47.35 -1.36 2.46
C ILE A 646 -45.87 -1.49 2.07
N THR A 647 -45.41 -1.78 0.86
CA THR A 647 -45.98 -1.57 -0.47
C THR A 647 -45.19 -2.43 -1.47
N GLN A 648 -45.89 -3.31 -2.18
CA GLN A 648 -45.38 -3.92 -3.41
C GLN A 648 -46.04 -3.17 -4.57
N LYS A 649 -45.31 -2.27 -5.25
CA LYS A 649 -45.70 -1.75 -6.57
C LYS A 649 -44.47 -1.29 -7.33
N THR A 650 -44.02 -2.12 -8.27
CA THR A 650 -43.75 -1.77 -9.68
C THR A 650 -42.94 -2.90 -10.33
N SER A 651 -43.62 -3.70 -11.14
CA SER A 651 -43.01 -4.44 -12.24
C SER A 651 -42.55 -3.46 -13.33
N PRO A 652 -41.39 -3.74 -13.95
CA PRO A 652 -41.28 -3.57 -15.38
C PRO A 652 -40.92 -4.90 -16.07
N THR A 653 -41.25 -4.95 -17.35
CA THR A 653 -41.19 -6.03 -18.34
C THR A 653 -39.87 -6.83 -18.42
N PRO A 654 -39.89 -8.07 -18.98
CA PRO A 654 -38.77 -9.00 -18.91
C PRO A 654 -37.70 -8.64 -19.95
N PHE A 655 -36.60 -8.05 -19.49
CA PHE A 655 -35.38 -7.92 -20.29
C PHE A 655 -34.22 -8.55 -19.50
N PHE A 656 -33.74 -9.70 -19.98
CA PHE A 656 -32.47 -10.35 -19.64
C PHE A 656 -32.02 -10.32 -18.16
N VAL A 657 -32.50 -11.28 -17.38
CA VAL A 657 -31.82 -11.70 -16.13
C VAL A 657 -30.86 -12.84 -16.45
N HIS A 658 -29.57 -12.52 -16.65
CA HIS A 658 -28.47 -13.46 -16.41
C HIS A 658 -27.86 -13.21 -15.02
N PRO A 659 -27.37 -14.24 -14.31
CA PRO A 659 -27.65 -14.39 -12.88
C PRO A 659 -26.47 -14.03 -11.96
N VAL A 660 -26.77 -13.50 -10.77
CA VAL A 660 -25.79 -13.31 -9.66
C VAL A 660 -25.13 -14.65 -9.23
N ARG A 661 -25.80 -15.80 -9.48
CA ARG A 661 -25.27 -17.16 -9.25
C ARG A 661 -24.08 -17.51 -10.16
N ASP A 662 -23.92 -16.84 -11.30
CA ASP A 662 -22.82 -17.06 -12.25
C ASP A 662 -21.50 -16.39 -11.82
N ARG A 663 -21.57 -15.28 -11.07
CA ARG A 663 -20.37 -14.56 -10.62
C ARG A 663 -19.54 -15.35 -9.60
N ARG A 664 -20.18 -16.03 -8.64
CA ARG A 664 -19.46 -16.88 -7.66
C ARG A 664 -18.86 -18.13 -8.31
N LYS A 665 -19.61 -18.79 -9.20
CA LYS A 665 -19.10 -19.94 -9.97
C LYS A 665 -17.92 -19.52 -10.84
N SER A 666 -18.04 -18.42 -11.60
CA SER A 666 -16.94 -17.92 -12.45
C SER A 666 -15.71 -17.45 -11.66
N LYS A 667 -15.84 -16.92 -10.44
CA LYS A 667 -14.69 -16.63 -9.54
C LYS A 667 -13.95 -17.92 -9.15
N ARG A 668 -14.68 -18.96 -8.73
CA ARG A 668 -14.12 -20.27 -8.36
C ARG A 668 -13.39 -20.94 -9.53
N TRP A 669 -13.99 -20.93 -10.72
CA TRP A 669 -13.37 -21.51 -11.92
C TRP A 669 -12.09 -20.77 -12.33
N ARG A 670 -12.08 -19.44 -12.24
CA ARG A 670 -10.87 -18.64 -12.48
C ARG A 670 -9.77 -18.95 -11.48
N ALA A 671 -10.08 -18.98 -10.18
CA ALA A 671 -9.12 -19.35 -9.16
C ALA A 671 -8.55 -20.75 -9.42
N LEU A 672 -9.39 -21.75 -9.68
CA LEU A 672 -8.95 -23.12 -9.94
C LEU A 672 -7.97 -23.22 -11.12
N ARG A 673 -8.20 -22.47 -12.20
CA ARG A 673 -7.25 -22.39 -13.34
C ARG A 673 -5.91 -21.78 -12.94
N ILE A 674 -5.92 -20.76 -12.08
CA ILE A 674 -4.69 -20.13 -11.58
C ILE A 674 -3.91 -21.12 -10.68
N TRP A 675 -4.60 -21.83 -9.78
CA TRP A 675 -3.98 -22.90 -8.97
C TRP A 675 -3.36 -24.00 -9.84
N GLN A 676 -4.03 -24.41 -10.92
CA GLN A 676 -3.46 -25.37 -11.88
C GLN A 676 -2.24 -24.83 -12.63
N SER A 677 -2.21 -23.52 -12.93
CA SER A 677 -1.02 -22.91 -13.52
C SER A 677 0.14 -22.86 -12.53
N SER A 678 -0.13 -22.61 -11.25
CA SER A 678 0.88 -22.62 -10.19
C SER A 678 1.49 -24.01 -10.00
N ALA A 679 0.65 -25.05 -9.93
CA ALA A 679 1.08 -26.45 -9.79
C ALA A 679 2.07 -26.89 -10.89
N TRP A 680 1.92 -26.36 -12.12
CA TRP A 680 2.85 -26.64 -13.20
C TRP A 680 4.27 -26.14 -12.89
N TYR A 681 4.40 -24.88 -12.47
CA TYR A 681 5.69 -24.27 -12.15
C TYR A 681 6.29 -24.83 -10.85
N LEU A 682 5.47 -25.06 -9.82
CA LEU A 682 5.94 -25.67 -8.57
C LEU A 682 6.43 -27.10 -8.79
N GLY A 683 5.75 -27.89 -9.63
CA GLY A 683 6.25 -29.22 -10.02
C GLY A 683 7.62 -29.17 -10.69
N LEU A 684 7.88 -28.20 -11.57
CA LEU A 684 9.21 -28.02 -12.17
C LEU A 684 10.28 -27.65 -11.12
N ALA A 685 9.95 -26.78 -10.16
CA ALA A 685 10.85 -26.41 -9.08
C ALA A 685 11.17 -27.61 -8.16
N LEU A 686 10.15 -28.39 -7.79
CA LEU A 686 10.31 -29.61 -7.00
C LEU A 686 11.20 -30.65 -7.70
N SER A 687 11.01 -30.84 -9.01
CA SER A 687 11.83 -31.73 -9.83
C SER A 687 13.30 -31.29 -9.90
N GLY A 688 13.54 -29.98 -10.05
CA GLY A 688 14.89 -29.42 -10.04
C GLY A 688 15.57 -29.57 -8.68
N LEU A 689 14.86 -29.29 -7.58
CA LEU A 689 15.40 -29.47 -6.23
C LEU A 689 15.71 -30.94 -5.93
N SER A 690 14.84 -31.88 -6.33
CA SER A 690 15.12 -33.31 -6.15
C SER A 690 16.31 -33.78 -6.98
N HIS A 691 16.53 -33.21 -8.17
CA HIS A 691 17.74 -33.49 -8.96
C HIS A 691 19.01 -33.07 -8.21
N VAL A 692 19.02 -31.87 -7.62
CA VAL A 692 20.19 -31.36 -6.88
C VAL A 692 20.49 -32.23 -5.66
N LEU A 693 19.46 -32.63 -4.90
CA LEU A 693 19.65 -33.52 -3.76
C LEU A 693 20.24 -34.88 -4.19
N LEU A 694 19.75 -35.45 -5.29
CA LEU A 694 20.29 -36.72 -5.80
C LEU A 694 21.71 -36.56 -6.35
N TRP A 695 22.01 -35.43 -7.00
CA TRP A 695 23.36 -35.14 -7.51
C TRP A 695 24.40 -35.15 -6.38
N ASN A 696 24.08 -34.50 -5.27
CA ASN A 696 24.98 -34.37 -4.11
C ASN A 696 25.25 -35.70 -3.40
N GLU A 697 24.32 -36.64 -3.54
CA GLU A 697 24.46 -37.99 -3.00
C GLU A 697 25.21 -38.92 -3.96
N THR A 698 25.20 -38.63 -5.26
CA THR A 698 25.91 -39.41 -6.28
C THR A 698 27.37 -38.96 -6.44
N TYR A 699 27.64 -37.65 -6.40
CA TYR A 699 28.94 -37.07 -6.72
C TYR A 699 29.50 -36.22 -5.59
N ASP A 700 30.81 -36.31 -5.37
CA ASP A 700 31.54 -35.35 -4.56
C ASP A 700 31.70 -34.02 -5.31
N TYR A 701 31.32 -32.92 -4.65
CA TYR A 701 31.32 -31.56 -5.19
C TYR A 701 32.70 -31.10 -5.68
N GLY A 702 33.80 -31.63 -5.12
CA GLY A 702 35.16 -31.19 -5.42
C GLY A 702 35.82 -31.92 -6.59
N SER A 703 35.43 -33.17 -6.86
CA SER A 703 36.22 -34.08 -7.71
C SER A 703 35.44 -34.69 -8.87
N LEU A 704 34.10 -34.54 -8.91
CA LEU A 704 33.21 -35.28 -9.82
C LEU A 704 33.41 -36.80 -9.76
N GLN A 705 34.07 -37.30 -8.70
CA GLN A 705 34.21 -38.72 -8.46
C GLN A 705 32.91 -39.26 -7.85
N VAL A 706 32.59 -40.49 -8.24
CA VAL A 706 31.46 -41.23 -7.66
C VAL A 706 31.82 -41.58 -6.23
N LEU A 707 30.90 -41.35 -5.29
CA LEU A 707 31.07 -41.73 -3.89
C LEU A 707 31.02 -43.26 -3.78
N GLU A 708 32.19 -43.93 -3.76
CA GLU A 708 32.34 -45.40 -3.83
C GLU A 708 31.80 -46.17 -2.61
N THR A 709 31.43 -45.50 -1.51
CA THR A 709 31.20 -46.15 -0.21
C THR A 709 29.73 -46.32 0.21
N ASN A 710 28.74 -45.99 -0.63
CA ASN A 710 27.32 -46.04 -0.21
C ASN A 710 26.56 -47.24 -0.82
N GLU A 711 25.85 -48.01 0.02
CA GLU A 711 24.83 -49.03 -0.36
C GLU A 711 23.68 -48.47 -1.24
N TRP A 712 23.71 -47.16 -1.50
CA TRP A 712 22.66 -46.32 -2.03
C TRP A 712 22.93 -45.85 -3.47
N GLN A 713 23.80 -46.51 -4.24
CA GLN A 713 24.14 -46.10 -5.62
C GLN A 713 22.95 -46.02 -6.61
N TYR A 714 21.77 -46.57 -6.28
CA TYR A 714 20.64 -46.68 -7.20
C TYR A 714 19.64 -45.51 -7.16
N TRP A 715 19.75 -44.55 -6.22
CA TRP A 715 18.74 -43.47 -6.10
C TRP A 715 18.66 -42.56 -7.31
N GLY A 716 19.73 -42.43 -8.10
CA GLY A 716 19.73 -41.67 -9.36
C GLY A 716 18.63 -42.11 -10.34
N LEU A 717 18.26 -43.40 -10.33
CA LEU A 717 17.17 -43.94 -11.16
C LEU A 717 15.80 -43.35 -10.82
N LEU A 718 15.58 -42.94 -9.56
CA LEU A 718 14.29 -42.39 -9.15
C LEU A 718 13.98 -41.08 -9.88
N TRP A 719 15.00 -40.36 -10.31
CA TRP A 719 14.79 -39.13 -11.06
C TRP A 719 14.21 -39.37 -12.46
N LEU A 720 14.22 -40.60 -12.99
CA LEU A 720 13.48 -40.99 -14.20
C LEU A 720 11.96 -40.81 -14.05
N LEU A 721 11.45 -40.71 -12.81
CA LEU A 721 10.06 -40.30 -12.55
C LEU A 721 9.75 -38.92 -13.14
N THR A 722 10.72 -38.01 -13.21
CA THR A 722 10.57 -36.68 -13.81
C THR A 722 10.22 -36.75 -15.31
N PRO A 723 11.08 -37.28 -16.20
CA PRO A 723 10.76 -37.40 -17.62
C PRO A 723 9.56 -38.30 -17.87
N LEU A 724 9.35 -39.34 -17.06
CA LEU A 724 8.15 -40.18 -17.15
C LEU A 724 6.88 -39.38 -16.87
N ALA A 725 6.84 -38.61 -15.79
CA ALA A 725 5.69 -37.79 -15.43
C ALA A 725 5.46 -36.64 -16.43
N LEU A 726 6.52 -36.03 -16.97
CA LEU A 726 6.40 -35.06 -18.07
C LEU A 726 5.82 -35.70 -19.33
N THR A 727 6.27 -36.89 -19.72
CA THR A 727 5.72 -37.64 -20.85
C THR A 727 4.24 -37.97 -20.63
N TRP A 728 3.86 -38.33 -19.40
CA TRP A 728 2.47 -38.53 -19.01
C TRP A 728 1.64 -37.23 -19.12
N VAL A 729 2.15 -36.09 -18.64
CA VAL A 729 1.50 -34.78 -18.79
C VAL A 729 1.35 -34.40 -20.27
N ALA A 730 2.36 -34.68 -21.10
CA ALA A 730 2.32 -34.44 -22.55
C ALA A 730 1.20 -35.26 -23.22
N SER A 731 1.04 -36.52 -22.83
CA SER A 731 -0.02 -37.41 -23.35
C SER A 731 -1.44 -36.86 -23.12
N ARG A 732 -1.63 -36.09 -22.04
CA ARG A 732 -2.93 -35.50 -21.66
C ARG A 732 -3.09 -34.03 -22.05
N SER A 733 -2.05 -33.41 -22.61
CA SER A 733 -2.05 -31.99 -22.99
C SER A 733 -2.48 -31.78 -24.44
N LEU A 734 -3.04 -30.61 -24.75
CA LEU A 734 -3.34 -30.14 -26.12
C LEU A 734 -2.15 -29.38 -26.72
N GLN A 735 -2.12 -29.23 -28.06
CA GLN A 735 -1.15 -28.34 -28.72
C GLN A 735 -1.48 -26.86 -28.41
N PRO A 736 -0.49 -25.97 -28.18
CA PRO A 736 0.97 -26.16 -28.28
C PRO A 736 1.65 -26.68 -27.00
N ARG A 737 0.93 -26.74 -25.86
CA ARG A 737 1.49 -27.16 -24.56
C ARG A 737 2.11 -28.56 -24.63
N ARG A 738 1.49 -29.49 -25.38
CA ARG A 738 2.02 -30.85 -25.60
C ARG A 738 3.46 -30.83 -26.13
N LYS A 739 3.76 -29.97 -27.11
CA LYS A 739 5.11 -29.83 -27.68
C LYS A 739 6.13 -29.38 -26.63
N LEU A 740 5.80 -28.33 -25.86
CA LEU A 740 6.68 -27.80 -24.82
C LEU A 740 6.97 -28.86 -23.73
N VAL A 741 5.93 -29.56 -23.24
CA VAL A 741 6.11 -30.59 -22.21
C VAL A 741 6.94 -31.77 -22.73
N ALA A 742 6.77 -32.16 -23.99
CA ALA A 742 7.60 -33.19 -24.61
C ALA A 742 9.07 -32.76 -24.69
N ILE A 743 9.37 -31.51 -25.07
CA ILE A 743 10.74 -30.98 -25.08
C ILE A 743 11.35 -30.99 -23.68
N LEU A 744 10.60 -30.58 -22.65
CA LEU A 744 11.07 -30.66 -21.26
C LEU A 744 11.33 -32.09 -20.81
N SER A 745 10.50 -33.06 -21.24
CA SER A 745 10.73 -34.48 -20.98
C SER A 745 12.03 -34.96 -21.62
N ILE A 746 12.31 -34.58 -22.87
CA ILE A 746 13.56 -34.92 -23.57
C ILE A 746 14.77 -34.31 -22.86
N PHE A 747 14.68 -33.04 -22.44
CA PHE A 747 15.74 -32.41 -21.66
C PHE A 747 15.98 -33.13 -20.33
N ALA A 748 14.91 -33.50 -19.61
CA ALA A 748 15.01 -34.28 -18.39
C ALA A 748 15.59 -35.68 -18.62
N LEU A 749 15.35 -36.32 -19.77
CA LEU A 749 16.02 -37.59 -20.11
C LEU A 749 17.54 -37.42 -20.24
N GLY A 750 18.00 -36.31 -20.83
CA GLY A 750 19.43 -35.97 -20.89
C GLY A 750 20.02 -35.72 -19.51
N MET A 751 19.36 -34.90 -18.68
CA MET A 751 19.80 -34.65 -17.30
C MET A 751 19.84 -35.93 -16.45
N ALA A 752 18.91 -36.87 -16.67
CA ALA A 752 18.90 -38.15 -15.97
C ALA A 752 20.13 -39.01 -16.31
N GLN A 753 20.70 -38.86 -17.50
CA GLN A 753 21.96 -39.56 -17.84
C GLN A 753 23.12 -39.02 -17.00
N LEU A 754 23.14 -37.74 -16.67
CA LEU A 754 24.19 -37.16 -15.83
C LEU A 754 24.21 -37.75 -14.42
N LEU A 755 23.07 -38.20 -13.90
CA LEU A 755 22.98 -38.88 -12.59
C LEU A 755 23.38 -40.36 -12.66
N THR A 756 23.50 -40.95 -13.84
CA THR A 756 23.61 -42.41 -14.02
C THR A 756 24.85 -42.85 -14.80
N ILE A 757 25.50 -41.98 -15.58
CA ILE A 757 26.53 -42.35 -16.56
C ILE A 757 27.77 -43.06 -15.99
N PHE A 758 28.17 -42.75 -14.76
CA PHE A 758 29.34 -43.35 -14.12
C PHE A 758 29.00 -44.63 -13.33
N LEU A 759 27.74 -45.08 -13.37
CA LEU A 759 27.25 -46.27 -12.66
C LEU A 759 26.80 -47.31 -13.69
N PRO A 760 27.57 -48.38 -13.96
CA PRO A 760 27.34 -49.28 -15.09
C PRO A 760 25.90 -49.83 -15.18
N GLY A 761 25.47 -50.62 -14.19
CA GLY A 761 24.13 -51.22 -14.22
C GLY A 761 22.97 -50.20 -14.17
N VAL A 762 23.18 -49.07 -13.49
CA VAL A 762 22.19 -47.99 -13.40
C VAL A 762 22.06 -47.23 -14.72
N ARG A 763 23.17 -47.00 -15.43
CA ARG A 763 23.20 -46.37 -16.75
C ARG A 763 22.42 -47.19 -17.77
N LEU A 764 22.57 -48.52 -17.79
CA LEU A 764 21.81 -49.37 -18.72
C LEU A 764 20.30 -49.25 -18.52
N VAL A 765 19.84 -49.34 -17.27
CA VAL A 765 18.42 -49.18 -16.94
C VAL A 765 17.93 -47.79 -17.37
N SER A 766 18.72 -46.73 -17.09
CA SER A 766 18.42 -45.36 -17.48
C SER A 766 18.33 -45.15 -18.99
N LEU A 767 19.30 -45.66 -19.76
CA LEU A 767 19.33 -45.58 -21.23
C LEU A 767 18.18 -46.37 -21.87
N GLY A 768 17.85 -47.55 -21.31
CA GLY A 768 16.71 -48.35 -21.77
C GLY A 768 15.38 -47.62 -21.57
N VAL A 769 15.16 -47.08 -20.36
CA VAL A 769 13.97 -46.27 -20.05
C VAL A 769 13.92 -45.01 -20.92
N ALA A 770 15.06 -44.33 -21.12
CA ALA A 770 15.14 -43.14 -21.97
C ALA A 770 14.78 -43.45 -23.43
N THR A 771 15.29 -44.55 -23.98
CA THR A 771 14.94 -45.03 -25.32
C THR A 771 13.45 -45.27 -25.45
N GLY A 772 12.84 -45.97 -24.47
CA GLY A 772 11.39 -46.23 -24.44
C GLY A 772 10.55 -44.96 -24.36
N LEU A 773 10.89 -44.02 -23.47
CA LEU A 773 10.17 -42.74 -23.33
C LEU A 773 10.33 -41.83 -24.57
N MET A 774 11.50 -41.86 -25.22
CA MET A 774 11.74 -41.12 -26.46
C MET A 774 10.79 -41.52 -27.59
N LEU A 775 10.41 -42.80 -27.70
CA LEU A 775 9.42 -43.25 -28.69
C LEU A 775 8.08 -42.52 -28.54
N PHE A 776 7.66 -42.23 -27.30
CA PHE A 776 6.45 -41.44 -27.03
C PHE A 776 6.69 -39.95 -27.31
N ASN A 777 7.82 -39.39 -26.86
CA ASN A 777 8.14 -37.98 -27.05
C ASN A 777 8.29 -37.59 -28.52
N THR A 778 8.85 -38.47 -29.37
CA THR A 778 8.95 -38.26 -30.82
C THR A 778 7.58 -38.17 -31.48
N ARG A 779 6.59 -38.95 -31.00
CA ARG A 779 5.20 -38.85 -31.46
C ARG A 779 4.55 -37.50 -31.11
N TYR A 780 4.97 -36.87 -30.01
CA TYR A 780 4.43 -35.60 -29.52
C TYR A 780 5.09 -34.37 -30.15
N TRP A 781 6.40 -34.40 -30.40
CA TRP A 781 7.16 -33.27 -30.98
C TRP A 781 7.19 -33.30 -32.53
N ARG A 782 7.24 -34.49 -33.15
CA ARG A 782 7.25 -34.70 -34.61
C ARG A 782 8.29 -33.83 -35.34
N GLN A 783 9.54 -33.91 -34.91
CA GLN A 783 10.68 -33.22 -35.50
C GLN A 783 11.81 -34.21 -35.78
N PRO A 784 12.67 -33.96 -36.80
CA PRO A 784 13.78 -34.84 -37.12
C PRO A 784 14.76 -34.95 -35.94
N MET A 785 14.98 -33.85 -35.21
CA MET A 785 15.80 -33.83 -34.00
C MET A 785 15.30 -34.81 -32.91
N ALA A 786 13.98 -34.98 -32.76
CA ALA A 786 13.44 -35.92 -31.78
C ALA A 786 13.74 -37.38 -32.17
N ALA A 787 13.57 -37.71 -33.45
CA ALA A 787 13.89 -39.04 -33.98
C ALA A 787 15.40 -39.32 -33.89
N ALA A 788 16.25 -38.33 -34.20
CA ALA A 788 17.70 -38.44 -34.05
C ALA A 788 18.11 -38.70 -32.60
N ILE A 789 17.55 -37.98 -31.62
CA ILE A 789 17.82 -38.24 -30.19
C ILE A 789 17.35 -39.65 -29.79
N THR A 790 16.22 -40.12 -30.34
CA THR A 790 15.72 -41.48 -30.05
C THR A 790 16.68 -42.56 -30.54
N VAL A 791 17.16 -42.44 -31.79
CA VAL A 791 18.15 -43.36 -32.36
C VAL A 791 19.46 -43.28 -31.59
N GLY A 792 19.90 -42.07 -31.20
CA GLY A 792 21.09 -41.88 -30.38
C GLY A 792 21.02 -42.56 -29.01
N PHE A 793 19.88 -42.47 -28.31
CA PHE A 793 19.66 -43.21 -27.06
C PHE A 793 19.64 -44.72 -27.29
N ALA A 794 19.02 -45.21 -28.36
CA ALA A 794 18.99 -46.63 -28.70
C ALA A 794 20.40 -47.18 -29.01
N LEU A 795 21.19 -46.45 -29.80
CA LEU A 795 22.59 -46.78 -30.09
C LEU A 795 23.45 -46.74 -28.82
N SER A 796 23.24 -45.75 -27.96
CA SER A 796 23.94 -45.64 -26.67
C SER A 796 23.59 -46.81 -25.75
N PHE A 797 22.32 -47.21 -25.68
CA PHE A 797 21.86 -48.35 -24.90
C PHE A 797 22.50 -49.66 -25.41
N LEU A 798 22.50 -49.90 -26.72
CA LEU A 798 23.12 -51.08 -27.33
C LEU A 798 24.63 -51.08 -27.12
N GLY A 799 25.30 -49.96 -27.38
CA GLY A 799 26.75 -49.81 -27.19
C GLY A 799 27.16 -50.04 -25.74
N MET A 800 26.48 -49.41 -24.78
CA MET A 800 26.79 -49.62 -23.36
C MET A 800 26.47 -51.05 -22.89
N SER A 801 25.43 -51.69 -23.47
CA SER A 801 25.08 -53.08 -23.17
C SER A 801 26.19 -54.04 -23.63
N LEU A 802 26.80 -53.78 -24.79
CA LEU A 802 27.96 -54.53 -25.28
C LEU A 802 29.23 -54.21 -24.46
N TRP A 803 29.40 -52.97 -24.01
CA TRP A 803 30.52 -52.54 -23.17
C TRP A 803 30.54 -53.22 -21.79
N GLU A 804 29.38 -53.39 -21.15
CA GLU A 804 29.28 -54.07 -19.86
C GLU A 804 29.45 -55.60 -19.96
N GLY A 805 29.46 -56.13 -21.18
CA GLY A 805 29.65 -57.54 -21.47
C GLY A 805 28.34 -58.31 -21.49
N VAL A 806 28.23 -59.23 -22.45
CA VAL A 806 27.11 -60.17 -22.53
C VAL A 806 27.43 -61.35 -21.61
N PRO A 807 26.56 -61.71 -20.65
CA PRO A 807 26.80 -62.86 -19.78
C PRO A 807 27.13 -64.12 -20.58
N GLY A 808 28.31 -64.69 -20.36
CA GLY A 808 28.79 -65.88 -21.07
C GLY A 808 29.69 -65.63 -22.28
N LEU A 809 29.95 -64.37 -22.65
CA LEU A 809 30.93 -64.00 -23.69
C LEU A 809 32.09 -63.18 -23.09
N PRO A 810 33.32 -63.31 -23.63
CA PRO A 810 34.44 -62.47 -23.22
C PRO A 810 34.20 -60.99 -23.58
N PRO A 811 34.77 -60.04 -22.82
CA PRO A 811 34.69 -58.63 -23.17
C PRO A 811 35.34 -58.37 -24.54
N LEU A 812 34.69 -57.53 -25.34
CA LEU A 812 35.12 -57.21 -26.70
C LEU A 812 36.49 -56.52 -26.68
N ALA A 813 37.41 -57.00 -27.51
CA ALA A 813 38.70 -56.35 -27.71
C ALA A 813 38.52 -55.03 -28.47
N VAL A 814 39.53 -54.15 -28.42
CA VAL A 814 39.50 -52.85 -29.14
C VAL A 814 39.25 -53.05 -30.64
N ALA A 815 39.79 -54.11 -31.23
CA ALA A 815 39.61 -54.41 -32.64
C ALA A 815 38.19 -54.89 -32.98
N ASP A 816 37.52 -55.62 -32.07
CA ASP A 816 36.13 -56.05 -32.24
C ASP A 816 35.15 -54.86 -32.28
N TRP A 817 35.47 -53.75 -31.62
CA TRP A 817 34.64 -52.54 -31.65
C TRP A 817 34.55 -51.91 -33.04
N PHE A 818 35.54 -52.10 -33.92
CA PHE A 818 35.47 -51.68 -35.32
C PHE A 818 34.44 -52.51 -36.08
N LEU A 819 34.36 -53.81 -35.82
CA LEU A 819 33.35 -54.68 -36.41
C LEU A 819 31.94 -54.32 -35.92
N VAL A 820 31.79 -54.03 -34.62
CA VAL A 820 30.52 -53.56 -34.03
C VAL A 820 30.06 -52.25 -34.69
N GLY A 821 30.98 -51.32 -34.93
CA GLY A 821 30.71 -50.06 -35.66
C GLY A 821 30.19 -50.33 -37.08
N ALA A 822 30.89 -51.15 -37.84
CA ALA A 822 30.52 -51.51 -39.21
C ALA A 822 29.13 -52.17 -39.28
N ILE A 823 28.85 -53.10 -38.36
CA ILE A 823 27.54 -53.76 -38.24
C ILE A 823 26.45 -52.74 -37.88
N ALA A 824 26.72 -51.79 -36.98
CA ALA A 824 25.75 -50.76 -36.60
C ALA A 824 25.41 -49.83 -37.78
N ILE A 825 26.40 -49.42 -38.57
CA ILE A 825 26.20 -48.61 -39.79
C ILE A 825 25.31 -49.36 -40.79
N LEU A 826 25.64 -50.61 -41.11
CA LEU A 826 24.87 -51.45 -42.02
C LEU A 826 23.44 -51.66 -41.52
N SER A 827 23.28 -51.89 -40.21
CA SER A 827 21.96 -52.04 -39.57
C SER A 827 21.11 -50.76 -39.67
N LEU A 828 21.72 -49.58 -39.52
CA LEU A 828 21.02 -48.29 -39.64
C LEU A 828 20.55 -48.03 -41.09
N TRP A 829 21.35 -48.36 -42.10
CA TRP A 829 20.92 -48.21 -43.50
C TRP A 829 19.87 -49.25 -43.90
N LEU A 830 19.97 -50.49 -43.43
CA LEU A 830 18.87 -51.46 -43.60
C LEU A 830 17.57 -50.97 -42.93
N LEU A 831 17.68 -50.42 -41.71
CA LEU A 831 16.54 -49.84 -41.00
C LEU A 831 15.95 -48.63 -41.76
N ARG A 832 16.79 -47.77 -42.33
CA ARG A 832 16.36 -46.66 -43.21
C ARG A 832 15.54 -47.20 -44.39
N THR A 833 16.05 -48.19 -45.10
CA THR A 833 15.36 -48.79 -46.28
C THR A 833 14.01 -49.39 -45.88
N TYR A 834 13.95 -50.09 -44.75
CA TYR A 834 12.70 -50.63 -44.21
C TYR A 834 11.71 -49.52 -43.82
N LEU A 835 12.17 -48.47 -43.13
CA LEU A 835 11.33 -47.35 -42.70
C LEU A 835 10.80 -46.51 -43.87
N GLN A 836 11.54 -46.41 -44.98
CA GLN A 836 11.09 -45.75 -46.20
C GLN A 836 9.93 -46.48 -46.89
N GLN A 837 9.79 -47.80 -46.67
CA GLN A 837 8.68 -48.58 -47.20
C GLN A 837 7.39 -48.41 -46.38
N LEU A 838 7.47 -47.87 -45.16
CA LEU A 838 6.32 -47.69 -44.28
C LEU A 838 5.62 -46.34 -44.51
N PRO A 839 4.27 -46.32 -44.62
CA PRO A 839 3.54 -45.06 -44.77
C PRO A 839 3.49 -44.29 -43.45
N GLY A 840 3.78 -42.99 -43.50
CA GLY A 840 3.53 -42.05 -42.40
C GLY A 840 4.69 -41.09 -42.10
N THR A 841 4.34 -39.93 -41.56
CA THR A 841 5.31 -38.87 -41.25
C THR A 841 6.34 -39.28 -40.20
N LEU A 842 5.97 -40.14 -39.24
CA LEU A 842 6.90 -40.63 -38.22
C LEU A 842 7.95 -41.56 -38.81
N ALA A 843 7.56 -42.47 -39.71
CA ALA A 843 8.50 -43.39 -40.37
C ALA A 843 9.54 -42.61 -41.19
N ALA A 844 9.10 -41.57 -41.90
CA ALA A 844 10.00 -40.67 -42.63
C ALA A 844 11.01 -39.95 -41.71
N LEU A 845 10.57 -39.47 -40.53
CA LEU A 845 11.48 -38.84 -39.56
C LEU A 845 12.53 -39.82 -39.01
N TYR A 846 12.14 -41.07 -38.73
CA TYR A 846 13.10 -42.09 -38.28
C TYR A 846 14.02 -42.55 -39.41
N ALA A 847 13.55 -42.63 -40.65
CA ALA A 847 14.39 -42.94 -41.80
C ALA A 847 15.48 -41.86 -42.00
N GLN A 848 15.09 -40.59 -41.90
CA GLN A 848 16.04 -39.47 -41.96
C GLN A 848 17.05 -39.52 -40.81
N ALA A 849 16.59 -39.80 -39.58
CA ALA A 849 17.47 -39.91 -38.42
C ALA A 849 18.45 -41.08 -38.52
N ALA A 850 17.99 -42.24 -38.98
CA ALA A 850 18.83 -43.42 -39.19
C ALA A 850 19.91 -43.13 -40.24
N ASP A 851 19.56 -42.45 -41.33
CA ASP A 851 20.51 -42.02 -42.36
C ASP A 851 21.57 -41.05 -41.81
N SER A 852 21.16 -40.04 -41.05
CA SER A 852 22.10 -39.07 -40.46
C SER A 852 23.08 -39.72 -39.47
N TRP A 853 22.60 -40.67 -38.63
CA TRP A 853 23.47 -41.42 -37.73
C TRP A 853 24.40 -42.38 -38.48
N ALA A 854 23.92 -43.07 -39.52
CA ALA A 854 24.74 -43.95 -40.34
C ALA A 854 25.88 -43.19 -41.02
N VAL A 855 25.58 -42.02 -41.63
CA VAL A 855 26.60 -41.14 -42.22
C VAL A 855 27.59 -40.66 -41.18
N GLY A 856 27.11 -40.20 -40.01
CA GLY A 856 27.98 -39.71 -38.94
C GLY A 856 28.92 -40.78 -38.39
N LEU A 857 28.40 -41.97 -38.09
CA LEU A 857 29.19 -43.11 -37.64
C LEU A 857 30.16 -43.59 -38.71
N CYS A 858 29.75 -43.62 -39.98
CA CYS A 858 30.62 -44.00 -41.10
C CYS A 858 31.79 -43.02 -41.25
N CYS A 859 31.55 -41.70 -41.22
CA CYS A 859 32.62 -40.71 -41.27
C CYS A 859 33.59 -40.87 -40.08
N TRP A 860 33.07 -41.11 -38.88
CA TRP A 860 33.91 -41.32 -37.69
C TRP A 860 34.74 -42.61 -37.81
N GLU A 861 34.12 -43.72 -38.20
CA GLU A 861 34.78 -45.01 -38.33
C GLU A 861 35.87 -44.98 -39.42
N LEU A 862 35.60 -44.36 -40.57
CA LEU A 862 36.60 -44.16 -41.62
C LEU A 862 37.77 -43.31 -41.15
N LEU A 863 37.52 -42.26 -40.36
CA LEU A 863 38.58 -41.43 -39.79
C LEU A 863 39.46 -42.25 -38.84
N VAL A 864 38.85 -42.98 -37.91
CA VAL A 864 39.59 -43.81 -36.93
C VAL A 864 40.33 -44.95 -37.62
N LEU A 865 39.73 -45.61 -38.62
CA LEU A 865 40.40 -46.63 -39.44
C LEU A 865 41.57 -46.02 -40.20
N THR A 866 41.42 -44.84 -40.81
CA THR A 866 42.51 -44.15 -41.53
C THR A 866 43.67 -43.84 -40.58
N PHE A 867 43.37 -43.36 -39.38
CA PHE A 867 44.38 -43.10 -38.34
C PHE A 867 45.06 -44.40 -37.88
N HIS A 868 44.29 -45.47 -37.70
CA HIS A 868 44.82 -46.79 -37.31
C HIS A 868 45.74 -47.37 -38.39
N PHE A 869 45.33 -47.34 -39.66
CA PHE A 869 46.15 -47.81 -40.79
C PHE A 869 47.42 -46.96 -40.96
N LEU A 870 47.33 -45.63 -40.80
CA LEU A 870 48.50 -44.75 -40.84
C LEU A 870 49.48 -45.04 -39.70
N GLY A 871 48.97 -45.21 -38.48
CA GLY A 871 49.80 -45.58 -37.34
C GLY A 871 50.39 -46.99 -37.46
N GLY A 872 49.67 -47.93 -38.05
CA GLY A 872 50.19 -49.25 -38.43
C GLY A 872 51.34 -49.17 -39.44
N TYR A 873 51.20 -48.31 -40.47
CA TYR A 873 52.25 -48.04 -41.45
C TYR A 873 53.51 -47.42 -40.81
N LEU A 874 53.32 -46.55 -39.82
CA LEU A 874 54.40 -45.94 -39.03
C LEU A 874 54.97 -46.87 -37.94
N GLY A 875 54.48 -48.12 -37.83
CA GLY A 875 54.94 -49.12 -36.86
C GLY A 875 54.39 -48.96 -35.44
N GLY A 876 53.39 -48.11 -35.23
CA GLY A 876 52.83 -47.79 -33.91
C GLY A 876 51.63 -48.65 -33.47
N PHE A 877 50.96 -49.35 -34.39
CA PHE A 877 49.78 -50.19 -34.08
C PHE A 877 49.82 -51.56 -34.77
N ALA A 878 49.20 -52.56 -34.15
CA ALA A 878 49.04 -53.88 -34.72
C ALA A 878 47.90 -53.92 -35.76
N THR A 879 48.13 -54.59 -36.89
CA THR A 879 47.14 -54.82 -37.94
C THR A 879 46.50 -56.20 -37.77
N ASN A 880 45.31 -56.23 -37.18
CA ASN A 880 44.48 -57.44 -37.08
C ASN A 880 43.52 -57.58 -38.27
N TRP A 881 43.00 -58.79 -38.48
CA TRP A 881 42.01 -59.08 -39.52
C TRP A 881 40.67 -58.35 -39.28
N GLU A 882 40.31 -58.04 -38.03
CA GLU A 882 39.06 -57.34 -37.69
C GLU A 882 38.97 -55.96 -38.39
N TYR A 883 40.09 -55.22 -38.50
CA TYR A 883 40.14 -53.92 -39.16
C TYR A 883 39.90 -54.01 -40.68
N LEU A 884 40.41 -55.07 -41.32
CA LEU A 884 40.18 -55.31 -42.74
C LEU A 884 38.71 -55.63 -43.01
N ILE A 885 38.10 -56.48 -42.18
CA ILE A 885 36.68 -56.80 -42.32
C ILE A 885 35.80 -55.58 -42.03
N ALA A 886 36.08 -54.80 -40.98
CA ALA A 886 35.35 -53.56 -40.72
C ALA A 886 35.41 -52.61 -41.91
N SER A 887 36.59 -52.43 -42.53
CA SER A 887 36.73 -51.59 -43.73
C SER A 887 35.92 -52.09 -44.94
N LEU A 888 35.87 -53.41 -45.15
CA LEU A 888 35.11 -54.04 -46.23
C LEU A 888 33.60 -53.90 -45.98
N VAL A 889 33.14 -54.16 -44.75
CA VAL A 889 31.72 -54.06 -44.38
C VAL A 889 31.26 -52.61 -44.49
N THR A 890 32.00 -51.66 -43.92
CA THR A 890 31.67 -50.23 -43.98
C THR A 890 31.71 -49.70 -45.41
N GLY A 891 32.68 -50.13 -46.23
CA GLY A 891 32.72 -49.81 -47.66
C GLY A 891 31.55 -50.40 -48.45
N SER A 892 31.20 -51.67 -48.21
CA SER A 892 30.07 -52.33 -48.86
C SER A 892 28.72 -51.71 -48.50
N ALA A 893 28.60 -51.19 -47.27
CA ALA A 893 27.38 -50.55 -46.81
C ALA A 893 27.14 -49.20 -47.51
N THR A 894 28.21 -48.52 -47.95
CA THR A 894 28.13 -47.22 -48.66
C THR A 894 27.82 -47.33 -50.15
N MET A 895 28.03 -48.51 -50.75
CA MET A 895 27.76 -48.81 -52.16
C MET A 895 26.31 -49.24 -52.35
#